data_AF-A0A8C5SGM9-F1
#
_entry.id   AF-A0A8C5SGM9-F1
#
_cell.length_a   1.000
_cell.length_b   1.000
_cell.length_c   1.000
_cell.angle_alpha   90.00
_cell.angle_beta   90.00
_cell.angle_gamma   90.00
#
_symmetry.space_group_name_H-M   'P 1'
#
loop_
_entity.id
_entity.type
_entity.pdbx_description
1 polymer ?
#
loop_
_entity_poly.entity_id
_entity_poly.type
_entity_poly.pdbx_seq_one_letter_code
_entity_poly.pdbx_strand_id
1 'polypeptide(L)'
;MTLIAAAQEYEIEFIYAISPGLDITFSNPKEVSTLKRKLDQVSQFGCKCFALLFDDIDHNMCAADKEVFSSFAHAQVSITNEIYQYLGEPETFLFCPTEYCGTFCYPNVAQSPYLRTVGEKLLLAIDVLWTGPKVVSKDISVESIEEVSKIIRRAPVIWDNIHANDYDQKRLFLGPYKGRSTELIPRLKGVLTNPNCEFEANFVAIHTLATWYKSNMNGVRKDVVMTDTEDSTVSIQIKLENEGSDEDIETDVLYSPQMALKLSLTEWLQEFAVPHQYSSRQVAHSGAKTSVVDVPLIAPSALNSTTVVTTVYQEPIMSQGAALNSESQTLVKEEEEKKQLDEEPMDMVVEKQEDADKNINQILTDISEAKMSEELKPMDTDKESIAESKSPEMSMQEDCASDIAPMQTDEQINKEQFVPGPHEKPLYTIEPVALEDLQLLADLFYLPYEHGPKGAQMLREFQWLRANSSVVSVNCKGKDSEKIEEWQARAAKFEEMCSLVMGMFTRLSNCANRTILYDMYSYVWDIKSIMSMVKSFVQWLGCRSQSSAQFLSGDQEPWAFRGGLAGEFQRLLPIEGANDLFFQPPPLTPTSKIYTIRPYFPKDEASVYKICREMYDDETDQPFHSQPDLIGDKLVGGLLSLSPDYCFVLEDEDGICGYALGTVDVTPFIKKCKIAWIPFMQEKYSKPSSDKELSEAEKIMLSFHEEQEVLPETFLANFPSLIKMDIHKKVTDPSVAKSMMACLLSSLKANGSRGAFCEVRPDDKRILEFYSKLGCFEIAKMEGFPKDVVILGRSL
;
A
#
# COMPACT_ATOMS: atom_id res chain seq x y z
N MET A 1 0.68 33.35 -14.28
CA MET A 1 1.65 34.38 -13.83
C MET A 1 1.88 34.37 -12.32
N THR A 2 0.94 33.95 -11.48
CA THR A 2 1.07 34.01 -10.00
C THR A 2 2.21 33.17 -9.42
N LEU A 3 2.46 31.95 -9.93
CA LEU A 3 3.48 31.05 -9.36
C LEU A 3 4.93 31.53 -9.60
N ILE A 4 5.25 31.95 -10.83
CA ILE A 4 6.58 32.48 -11.17
C ILE A 4 6.88 33.75 -10.36
N ALA A 5 5.88 34.63 -10.22
CA ALA A 5 6.02 35.83 -9.41
C ALA A 5 6.24 35.51 -7.92
N ALA A 6 5.51 34.52 -7.38
CA ALA A 6 5.72 34.08 -6.00
C ALA A 6 7.13 33.49 -5.80
N ALA A 7 7.63 32.67 -6.73
CA ALA A 7 9.00 32.15 -6.65
C ALA A 7 10.03 33.29 -6.59
N GLN A 8 9.85 34.34 -7.40
CA GLN A 8 10.70 35.53 -7.35
C GLN A 8 10.58 36.30 -6.02
N GLU A 9 9.38 36.40 -5.45
CA GLU A 9 9.15 37.04 -4.13
C GLU A 9 9.89 36.32 -3.00
N TYR A 10 9.97 34.98 -3.08
CA TYR A 10 10.66 34.14 -2.10
C TYR A 10 12.13 33.84 -2.45
N GLU A 11 12.70 34.54 -3.44
CA GLU A 11 14.09 34.35 -3.88
C GLU A 11 14.41 32.91 -4.33
N ILE A 12 13.41 32.22 -4.90
CA ILE A 12 13.53 30.87 -5.45
C ILE A 12 13.64 30.93 -6.98
N GLU A 13 14.67 30.31 -7.53
CA GLU A 13 14.82 30.17 -8.98
C GLU A 13 13.77 29.19 -9.54
N PHE A 14 12.95 29.68 -10.46
CA PHE A 14 11.93 28.86 -11.13
C PHE A 14 12.46 28.36 -12.47
N ILE A 15 12.51 27.03 -12.65
CA ILE A 15 12.95 26.37 -13.88
C ILE A 15 11.76 25.69 -14.53
N TYR A 16 11.41 26.09 -15.75
CA TYR A 16 10.36 25.41 -16.52
C TYR A 16 10.93 24.24 -17.30
N ALA A 17 10.50 23.02 -16.96
CA ALA A 17 10.83 21.82 -17.69
C ALA A 17 9.77 21.46 -18.75
N ILE A 18 10.21 20.84 -19.85
CA ILE A 18 9.32 20.21 -20.84
C ILE A 18 9.94 18.89 -21.33
N SER A 19 9.09 17.87 -21.48
CA SER A 19 9.48 16.52 -21.88
C SER A 19 8.90 16.17 -23.26
N PRO A 20 9.56 16.53 -24.37
CA PRO A 20 9.04 16.28 -25.71
C PRO A 20 9.32 14.85 -26.22
N GLY A 21 9.99 13.99 -25.44
CA GLY A 21 10.60 12.75 -25.94
C GLY A 21 9.65 11.66 -26.45
N LEU A 22 8.37 11.65 -26.05
CA LEU A 22 7.44 10.55 -26.36
C LEU A 22 7.04 10.49 -27.85
N ASP A 23 6.84 11.63 -28.49
CA ASP A 23 6.25 11.71 -29.83
C ASP A 23 6.95 12.71 -30.77
N ILE A 24 8.01 13.38 -30.33
CA ILE A 24 8.75 14.31 -31.17
C ILE A 24 9.42 13.61 -32.37
N THR A 25 9.28 14.23 -33.55
CA THR A 25 10.14 13.95 -34.70
C THR A 25 11.22 15.02 -34.77
N PHE A 26 12.44 14.68 -34.35
CA PHE A 26 13.54 15.63 -34.15
C PHE A 26 13.94 16.38 -35.44
N SER A 27 13.85 15.72 -36.58
CA SER A 27 14.22 16.25 -37.90
C SER A 27 13.15 17.17 -38.50
N ASN A 28 11.93 17.20 -37.94
CA ASN A 28 10.85 18.00 -38.48
C ASN A 28 10.90 19.45 -37.93
N PRO A 29 11.18 20.47 -38.75
CA PRO A 29 11.33 21.85 -38.28
C PRO A 29 10.02 22.44 -37.72
N LYS A 30 8.86 21.86 -38.04
CA LYS A 30 7.57 22.27 -37.45
C LYS A 30 7.47 21.88 -35.98
N GLU A 31 8.05 20.74 -35.59
CA GLU A 31 8.10 20.31 -34.19
C GLU A 31 9.04 21.23 -33.40
N VAL A 32 10.24 21.50 -33.93
CA VAL A 32 11.18 22.45 -33.33
C VAL A 32 10.56 23.83 -33.17
N SER A 33 9.83 24.32 -34.17
CA SER A 33 9.11 25.60 -34.10
C SER A 33 7.98 25.59 -33.07
N THR A 34 7.33 24.45 -32.87
CA THR A 34 6.27 24.28 -31.85
C THR A 34 6.87 24.30 -30.44
N LEU A 35 8.01 23.64 -30.25
CA LEU A 35 8.76 23.67 -29.00
C LEU A 35 9.22 25.11 -28.65
N LYS A 36 9.81 25.83 -29.60
CA LYS A 36 10.20 27.25 -29.45
C LYS A 36 9.03 28.12 -29.03
N ARG A 37 7.89 28.03 -29.74
CA ARG A 37 6.68 28.80 -29.43
C ARG A 37 6.15 28.50 -28.02
N LYS A 38 6.23 27.25 -27.57
CA LYS A 38 5.82 26.88 -26.21
C LYS A 38 6.73 27.49 -25.15
N LEU A 39 8.04 27.48 -25.37
CA LEU A 39 9.01 28.07 -24.44
C LEU A 39 8.90 29.60 -24.40
N ASP A 40 8.69 30.26 -25.54
CA ASP A 40 8.40 31.70 -25.63
C ASP A 40 7.16 32.07 -24.82
N GLN A 41 6.09 31.27 -24.91
CA GLN A 41 4.86 31.49 -24.14
C GLN A 41 5.16 31.50 -22.62
N VAL A 42 6.00 30.59 -22.15
CA VAL A 42 6.35 30.51 -20.72
C VAL A 42 7.33 31.61 -20.33
N SER A 43 8.27 31.97 -21.22
CA SER A 43 9.17 33.12 -21.06
C SER A 43 8.39 34.43 -20.88
N GLN A 44 7.31 34.63 -21.65
CA GLN A 44 6.42 35.79 -21.52
C GLN A 44 5.71 35.87 -20.15
N PHE A 45 5.63 34.76 -19.40
CA PHE A 45 5.12 34.78 -18.02
C PHE A 45 6.17 35.19 -16.98
N GLY A 46 7.41 35.46 -17.40
CA GLY A 46 8.53 35.89 -16.55
C GLY A 46 9.55 34.79 -16.25
N CYS A 47 9.41 33.58 -16.82
CA CYS A 47 10.35 32.49 -16.63
C CYS A 47 11.66 32.77 -17.37
N LYS A 48 12.80 32.54 -16.70
CA LYS A 48 14.15 32.79 -17.25
C LYS A 48 14.99 31.54 -17.43
N CYS A 49 14.63 30.45 -16.74
CA CYS A 49 15.41 29.23 -16.67
C CYS A 49 14.58 28.06 -17.19
N PHE A 50 15.20 27.15 -17.92
CA PHE A 50 14.47 26.11 -18.67
C PHE A 50 15.15 24.74 -18.57
N ALA A 51 14.40 23.68 -18.85
CA ALA A 51 14.94 22.33 -18.94
C ALA A 51 14.28 21.54 -20.07
N LEU A 52 15.06 20.70 -20.75
CA LEU A 52 14.53 19.66 -21.65
C LEU A 52 14.80 18.29 -21.05
N LEU A 53 13.74 17.49 -20.91
CA LEU A 53 13.81 16.17 -20.30
C LEU A 53 13.54 15.07 -21.32
N PHE A 54 14.42 14.07 -21.33
CA PHE A 54 14.33 12.90 -22.21
C PHE A 54 14.44 11.59 -21.41
N ASP A 55 13.98 11.61 -20.16
CA ASP A 55 13.81 10.47 -19.26
C ASP A 55 12.61 9.59 -19.67
N ASP A 56 12.65 8.31 -19.28
CA ASP A 56 11.57 7.33 -19.43
C ASP A 56 10.98 7.19 -20.84
N ILE A 57 11.85 7.27 -21.86
CA ILE A 57 11.51 7.04 -23.27
C ILE A 57 12.37 5.94 -23.90
N ASP A 58 11.84 5.31 -24.95
CA ASP A 58 12.56 4.33 -25.74
C ASP A 58 13.73 4.96 -26.53
N HIS A 59 14.79 4.18 -26.74
CA HIS A 59 15.97 4.61 -27.51
C HIS A 59 15.74 4.63 -29.03
N ASN A 60 14.51 4.34 -29.49
CA ASN A 60 14.19 4.17 -30.90
C ASN A 60 13.72 5.47 -31.53
N MET A 61 14.44 5.89 -32.58
CA MET A 61 14.01 6.98 -33.45
C MET A 61 13.11 6.49 -34.59
N CYS A 62 12.22 7.36 -35.07
CA CYS A 62 11.47 7.13 -36.30
C CYS A 62 12.40 7.08 -37.53
N ALA A 63 11.88 6.63 -38.68
CA ALA A 63 12.68 6.49 -39.89
C ALA A 63 13.30 7.81 -40.37
N ALA A 64 12.52 8.91 -40.35
CA ALA A 64 12.99 10.23 -40.77
C ALA A 64 14.19 10.72 -39.93
N ASP A 65 14.13 10.53 -38.61
CA ASP A 65 15.21 10.96 -37.72
C ASP A 65 16.49 10.12 -37.89
N LYS A 66 16.35 8.82 -38.20
CA LYS A 66 17.47 7.92 -38.51
C LYS A 66 18.21 8.30 -39.81
N GLU A 67 17.55 8.98 -40.74
CA GLU A 67 18.19 9.49 -41.96
C GLU A 67 19.02 10.75 -41.71
N VAL A 68 18.67 11.53 -40.67
CA VAL A 68 19.30 12.82 -40.37
C VAL A 68 20.36 12.71 -39.28
N PHE A 69 20.10 11.92 -38.24
CA PHE A 69 20.96 11.83 -37.05
C PHE A 69 21.64 10.47 -36.95
N SER A 70 22.93 10.49 -36.63
CA SER A 70 23.75 9.28 -36.48
C SER A 70 23.43 8.46 -35.22
N SER A 71 22.82 9.07 -34.20
CA SER A 71 22.32 8.37 -33.01
C SER A 71 21.26 9.19 -32.29
N PHE A 72 20.57 8.54 -31.34
CA PHE A 72 19.55 9.19 -30.51
C PHE A 72 20.11 10.39 -29.71
N ALA A 73 21.31 10.24 -29.16
CA ALA A 73 22.01 11.34 -28.47
C ALA A 73 22.28 12.53 -29.40
N HIS A 74 22.62 12.30 -30.68
CA HIS A 74 22.85 13.40 -31.63
C HIS A 74 21.56 14.19 -31.90
N ALA A 75 20.41 13.50 -32.01
CA ALA A 75 19.12 14.14 -32.21
C ALA A 75 18.74 15.02 -31.00
N GLN A 76 18.82 14.47 -29.78
CA GLN A 76 18.51 15.18 -28.54
C GLN A 76 19.46 16.37 -28.30
N VAL A 77 20.76 16.19 -28.50
CA VAL A 77 21.74 17.28 -28.34
C VAL A 77 21.52 18.37 -29.38
N SER A 78 21.20 18.01 -30.63
CA SER A 78 20.96 18.98 -31.70
C SER A 78 19.82 19.92 -31.35
N ILE A 79 18.65 19.37 -30.98
CA ILE A 79 17.50 20.20 -30.61
C ILE A 79 17.76 20.97 -29.30
N THR A 80 18.44 20.36 -28.33
CA THR A 80 18.73 21.01 -27.03
C THR A 80 19.62 22.23 -27.21
N ASN A 81 20.72 22.09 -27.96
CA ASN A 81 21.61 23.21 -28.26
C ASN A 81 20.89 24.31 -29.07
N GLU A 82 20.07 23.94 -30.05
CA GLU A 82 19.30 24.90 -30.85
C GLU A 82 18.31 25.70 -30.00
N ILE A 83 17.61 25.04 -29.07
CA ILE A 83 16.68 25.69 -28.15
C ILE A 83 17.42 26.60 -27.15
N TYR A 84 18.52 26.12 -26.58
CA TYR A 84 19.35 26.91 -25.66
C TYR A 84 19.82 28.23 -26.30
N GLN A 85 20.35 28.16 -27.52
CA GLN A 85 20.79 29.34 -28.27
C GLN A 85 19.62 30.23 -28.67
N TYR A 86 18.49 29.64 -29.08
CA TYR A 86 17.29 30.39 -29.46
C TYR A 86 16.74 31.25 -28.31
N LEU A 87 16.76 30.72 -27.08
CA LEU A 87 16.33 31.44 -25.88
C LEU A 87 17.35 32.47 -25.39
N GLY A 88 18.47 32.65 -26.09
CA GLY A 88 19.50 33.62 -25.75
C GLY A 88 20.45 33.14 -24.65
N GLU A 89 20.73 31.83 -24.60
CA GLU A 89 21.72 31.24 -23.69
C GLU A 89 21.45 31.58 -22.21
N PRO A 90 20.28 31.18 -21.67
CA PRO A 90 19.89 31.51 -20.29
C PRO A 90 20.91 30.97 -19.28
N GLU A 91 21.04 31.67 -18.15
CA GLU A 91 22.02 31.35 -17.09
C GLU A 91 21.89 29.91 -16.58
N THR A 92 20.66 29.42 -16.42
CA THR A 92 20.36 28.05 -16.02
C THR A 92 19.54 27.36 -17.11
N PHE A 93 20.14 26.33 -17.71
CA PHE A 93 19.46 25.41 -18.64
C PHE A 93 19.83 23.97 -18.33
N LEU A 94 18.84 23.12 -18.06
CA LEU A 94 19.05 21.73 -17.68
C LEU A 94 18.70 20.77 -18.82
N PHE A 95 19.45 19.68 -18.90
CA PHE A 95 19.19 18.55 -19.80
C PHE A 95 19.10 17.27 -18.99
N CYS A 96 17.96 16.56 -19.06
CA CYS A 96 17.85 15.19 -18.53
C CYS A 96 18.12 14.18 -19.65
N PRO A 97 19.23 13.40 -19.57
CA PRO A 97 19.50 12.34 -20.53
C PRO A 97 18.49 11.19 -20.41
N THR A 98 18.37 10.36 -21.44
CA THR A 98 17.64 9.09 -21.37
C THR A 98 18.39 8.07 -20.51
N GLU A 99 19.72 8.02 -20.63
CA GLU A 99 20.58 7.28 -19.71
C GLU A 99 20.93 8.16 -18.49
N TYR A 100 19.96 8.39 -17.58
CA TYR A 100 20.09 9.31 -16.42
C TYR A 100 20.58 8.66 -15.11
N CYS A 101 20.90 7.37 -15.14
CA CYS A 101 21.45 6.64 -14.00
C CYS A 101 22.44 5.56 -14.45
N GLY A 102 23.30 5.12 -13.52
CA GLY A 102 24.34 4.13 -13.83
C GLY A 102 23.80 2.83 -14.45
N THR A 103 22.68 2.32 -13.95
CA THR A 103 22.03 1.10 -14.48
C THR A 103 21.42 1.26 -15.87
N PHE A 104 21.16 2.49 -16.32
CA PHE A 104 20.59 2.74 -17.66
C PHE A 104 21.67 2.94 -18.72
N CYS A 105 22.93 3.14 -18.32
CA CYS A 105 24.03 3.32 -19.25
C CYS A 105 24.46 2.01 -19.91
N TYR A 106 24.49 1.98 -21.25
CA TYR A 106 24.92 0.80 -22.00
C TYR A 106 26.29 1.00 -22.69
N PRO A 107 27.28 0.10 -22.51
CA PRO A 107 27.26 -1.06 -21.62
C PRO A 107 27.49 -0.73 -20.13
N ASN A 108 28.00 0.48 -19.85
CA ASN A 108 28.23 1.04 -18.52
C ASN A 108 28.49 2.55 -18.65
N VAL A 109 28.58 3.28 -17.54
CA VAL A 109 28.79 4.74 -17.52
C VAL A 109 30.04 5.14 -18.29
N ALA A 110 31.21 4.58 -17.98
CA ALA A 110 32.48 5.00 -18.59
C ALA A 110 32.58 4.78 -20.10
N GLN A 111 31.81 3.83 -20.66
CA GLN A 111 31.91 3.43 -22.06
C GLN A 111 30.66 3.75 -22.90
N SER A 112 29.62 4.33 -22.30
CA SER A 112 28.37 4.65 -22.99
C SER A 112 28.61 5.54 -24.23
N PRO A 113 28.26 5.08 -25.45
CA PRO A 113 28.35 5.92 -26.64
C PRO A 113 27.33 7.07 -26.61
N TYR A 114 26.21 6.86 -25.91
CA TYR A 114 25.18 7.88 -25.70
C TYR A 114 25.73 9.02 -24.82
N LEU A 115 26.22 8.72 -23.62
CA LEU A 115 26.78 9.74 -22.71
C LEU A 115 28.06 10.38 -23.27
N ARG A 116 28.88 9.63 -24.01
CA ARG A 116 30.04 10.20 -24.72
C ARG A 116 29.61 11.29 -25.69
N THR A 117 28.55 11.03 -26.46
CA THR A 117 28.00 12.02 -27.41
C THR A 117 27.46 13.24 -26.66
N VAL A 118 26.71 13.03 -25.57
CA VAL A 118 26.21 14.12 -24.72
C VAL A 118 27.37 14.97 -24.20
N GLY A 119 28.41 14.35 -23.63
CA GLY A 119 29.58 15.06 -23.11
C GLY A 119 30.38 15.81 -24.18
N GLU A 120 30.46 15.27 -25.40
CA GLU A 120 31.21 15.89 -26.50
C GLU A 120 30.46 16.99 -27.24
N LYS A 121 29.13 16.90 -27.34
CA LYS A 121 28.34 17.71 -28.26
C LYS A 121 27.36 18.66 -27.58
N LEU A 122 26.89 18.36 -26.37
CA LEU A 122 26.04 19.28 -25.61
C LEU A 122 26.87 20.50 -25.21
N LEU A 123 26.34 21.70 -25.42
CA LEU A 123 27.04 22.94 -25.08
C LEU A 123 27.46 22.95 -23.61
N LEU A 124 28.68 23.44 -23.32
CA LEU A 124 29.29 23.33 -21.98
C LEU A 124 28.50 24.04 -20.89
N ALA A 125 27.77 25.10 -21.24
CA ALA A 125 26.93 25.87 -20.32
C ALA A 125 25.60 25.20 -19.95
N ILE A 126 25.22 24.11 -20.65
CA ILE A 126 24.02 23.34 -20.33
C ILE A 126 24.38 22.31 -19.26
N ASP A 127 23.67 22.35 -18.14
CA ASP A 127 23.85 21.43 -17.02
C ASP A 127 23.11 20.12 -17.28
N VAL A 128 23.66 19.01 -16.77
CA VAL A 128 23.13 17.65 -17.01
C VAL A 128 22.59 17.06 -15.70
N LEU A 129 21.34 16.60 -15.74
CA LEU A 129 20.69 15.92 -14.61
C LEU A 129 21.17 14.47 -14.49
N TRP A 130 21.30 13.98 -13.25
CA TRP A 130 21.76 12.63 -12.95
C TRP A 130 21.18 12.10 -11.63
N THR A 131 20.73 10.86 -11.57
CA THR A 131 20.08 10.28 -10.36
C THR A 131 21.00 9.42 -9.50
N GLY A 132 22.26 9.24 -9.92
CA GLY A 132 23.24 8.39 -9.26
C GLY A 132 23.36 7.00 -9.92
N PRO A 133 23.89 5.99 -9.20
CA PRO A 133 24.04 4.64 -9.74
C PRO A 133 22.73 3.96 -10.15
N LYS A 134 21.60 4.33 -9.56
CA LYS A 134 20.25 3.79 -9.83
C LYS A 134 19.23 4.93 -9.91
N VAL A 135 18.04 4.64 -10.46
CA VAL A 135 16.89 5.57 -10.46
C VAL A 135 16.61 6.07 -9.04
N VAL A 136 16.50 5.16 -8.08
CA VAL A 136 16.47 5.44 -6.64
C VAL A 136 17.80 4.97 -6.06
N SER A 137 18.76 5.88 -5.87
CA SER A 137 20.08 5.51 -5.38
C SER A 137 20.06 5.32 -3.86
N LYS A 138 20.49 4.14 -3.36
CA LYS A 138 20.71 3.92 -1.91
C LYS A 138 21.82 4.84 -1.42
N ASP A 139 22.94 4.81 -2.13
CA ASP A 139 24.11 5.63 -1.88
C ASP A 139 24.60 6.24 -3.20
N ILE A 140 25.15 7.45 -3.15
CA ILE A 140 25.87 8.10 -4.25
C ILE A 140 27.28 8.34 -3.74
N SER A 141 28.26 7.63 -4.31
CA SER A 141 29.66 7.73 -3.90
C SER A 141 30.40 8.80 -4.68
N VAL A 142 31.50 9.32 -4.13
CA VAL A 142 32.36 10.30 -4.79
C VAL A 142 32.90 9.75 -6.11
N GLU A 143 33.32 8.49 -6.13
CA GLU A 143 33.89 7.82 -7.30
C GLU A 143 32.87 7.70 -8.43
N SER A 144 31.61 7.39 -8.09
CA SER A 144 30.53 7.30 -9.08
C SER A 144 30.26 8.65 -9.76
N ILE A 145 30.38 9.76 -9.00
CA ILE A 145 30.23 11.11 -9.53
C ILE A 145 31.44 11.53 -10.36
N GLU A 146 32.65 11.14 -9.97
CA GLU A 146 33.85 11.39 -10.77
C GLU A 146 33.85 10.63 -12.10
N GLU A 147 33.37 9.38 -12.10
CA GLU A 147 33.20 8.57 -13.31
C GLU A 147 32.23 9.24 -14.30
N VAL A 148 31.03 9.59 -13.86
CA VAL A 148 30.04 10.23 -14.75
C VAL A 148 30.49 11.63 -15.18
N SER A 149 31.08 12.42 -14.28
CA SER A 149 31.58 13.77 -14.58
C SER A 149 32.64 13.74 -15.69
N LYS A 150 33.47 12.69 -15.73
CA LYS A 150 34.49 12.53 -16.75
C LYS A 150 33.91 12.30 -18.14
N ILE A 151 32.89 11.45 -18.27
CA ILE A 151 32.29 11.16 -19.57
C ILE A 151 31.38 12.30 -20.06
N ILE A 152 30.61 12.93 -19.17
CA ILE A 152 29.76 14.08 -19.52
C ILE A 152 30.52 15.41 -19.56
N ARG A 153 31.79 15.44 -19.12
CA ARG A 153 32.70 16.60 -19.15
C ARG A 153 32.27 17.81 -18.32
N ARG A 154 31.43 17.61 -17.31
CA ARG A 154 30.94 18.65 -16.38
C ARG A 154 30.46 18.01 -15.08
N ALA A 155 30.34 18.80 -14.02
CA ALA A 155 29.70 18.35 -12.79
C ALA A 155 28.19 18.22 -13.02
N PRO A 156 27.54 17.11 -12.64
CA PRO A 156 26.10 16.95 -12.82
C PRO A 156 25.31 17.75 -11.78
N VAL A 157 24.05 18.02 -12.08
CA VAL A 157 23.01 18.37 -11.11
C VAL A 157 22.32 17.06 -10.71
N ILE A 158 22.29 16.73 -9.41
CA ILE A 158 21.61 15.53 -8.97
C ILE A 158 20.09 15.74 -9.01
N TRP A 159 19.37 14.82 -9.64
CA TRP A 159 17.93 14.65 -9.45
C TRP A 159 17.75 13.48 -8.48
N ASP A 160 17.44 13.76 -7.22
CA ASP A 160 17.45 12.75 -6.17
C ASP A 160 16.06 12.18 -5.87
N ASN A 161 15.86 10.91 -6.18
CA ASN A 161 14.62 10.17 -5.93
C ASN A 161 14.61 9.40 -4.59
N ILE A 162 15.54 9.67 -3.67
CA ILE A 162 15.59 8.99 -2.36
C ILE A 162 14.26 9.06 -1.57
N HIS A 163 13.47 10.12 -1.74
CA HIS A 163 12.18 10.30 -1.09
C HIS A 163 10.98 10.19 -2.05
N ALA A 164 11.18 9.79 -3.31
CA ALA A 164 10.08 9.61 -4.27
C ALA A 164 9.26 8.37 -3.91
N ASN A 165 7.92 8.45 -4.01
CA ASN A 165 7.00 7.33 -3.72
C ASN A 165 5.96 7.04 -4.82
N ASP A 166 6.03 7.73 -5.96
CA ASP A 166 5.17 7.53 -7.13
C ASP A 166 5.16 6.08 -7.66
N TYR A 167 6.27 5.36 -7.52
CA TYR A 167 6.42 3.96 -7.93
C TYR A 167 5.76 2.94 -6.99
N ASP A 168 5.39 3.30 -5.75
CA ASP A 168 4.67 2.43 -4.81
C ASP A 168 3.77 3.24 -3.87
N GLN A 169 2.48 3.29 -4.22
CA GLN A 169 1.43 4.03 -3.50
C GLN A 169 1.24 3.59 -2.04
N LYS A 170 1.79 2.46 -1.60
CA LYS A 170 1.73 2.03 -0.20
C LYS A 170 2.92 2.51 0.63
N ARG A 171 3.89 3.19 0.02
CA ARG A 171 5.10 3.68 0.69
C ARG A 171 5.05 5.19 0.88
N LEU A 172 5.67 5.62 1.97
CA LEU A 172 5.88 7.01 2.32
C LEU A 172 7.27 7.12 2.95
N PHE A 173 7.97 8.22 2.70
CA PHE A 173 9.34 8.42 3.14
C PHE A 173 9.48 9.71 3.96
N LEU A 174 9.60 9.52 5.28
CA LEU A 174 9.72 10.55 6.31
C LEU A 174 11.07 10.45 7.04
N GLY A 175 11.98 9.58 6.57
CA GLY A 175 13.35 9.50 7.04
C GLY A 175 14.22 10.66 6.54
N PRO A 176 15.44 10.84 7.11
CA PRO A 176 16.33 11.93 6.74
C PRO A 176 17.02 11.68 5.40
N TYR A 177 17.44 12.75 4.73
CA TYR A 177 18.37 12.68 3.61
C TYR A 177 19.65 11.93 4.04
N LYS A 178 20.04 10.87 3.31
CA LYS A 178 21.11 9.93 3.71
C LYS A 178 21.78 9.30 2.47
N GLY A 179 23.00 8.79 2.63
CA GLY A 179 23.73 8.05 1.58
C GLY A 179 24.44 8.94 0.57
N ARG A 180 24.54 10.25 0.83
CA ARG A 180 25.26 11.22 0.01
C ARG A 180 26.24 11.95 0.92
N SER A 181 27.54 11.67 0.78
CA SER A 181 28.58 12.37 1.54
C SER A 181 28.55 13.87 1.24
N THR A 182 28.75 14.71 2.24
CA THR A 182 28.91 16.16 2.08
C THR A 182 30.12 16.52 1.22
N GLU A 183 31.04 15.58 0.98
CA GLU A 183 32.13 15.70 0.01
C GLU A 183 31.67 15.74 -1.46
N LEU A 184 30.41 15.42 -1.73
CA LEU A 184 29.81 15.59 -3.04
C LEU A 184 29.49 17.05 -3.36
N ILE A 185 29.24 17.89 -2.36
CA ILE A 185 28.82 19.29 -2.58
C ILE A 185 29.79 20.05 -3.51
N PRO A 186 31.13 19.98 -3.34
CA PRO A 186 32.08 20.64 -4.25
C PRO A 186 32.29 19.93 -5.61
N ARG A 187 31.67 18.76 -5.80
CA ARG A 187 31.76 17.93 -7.01
C ARG A 187 30.52 17.99 -7.88
N LEU A 188 29.44 18.57 -7.37
CA LEU A 188 28.16 18.71 -8.03
C LEU A 188 27.90 20.17 -8.41
N LYS A 189 27.03 20.37 -9.41
CA LYS A 189 26.50 21.69 -9.75
C LYS A 189 25.25 22.05 -8.91
N GLY A 190 24.53 21.05 -8.45
CA GLY A 190 23.35 21.20 -7.59
C GLY A 190 22.74 19.86 -7.19
N VAL A 191 21.75 19.90 -6.30
CA VAL A 191 20.90 18.77 -5.92
C VAL A 191 19.46 19.25 -5.91
N LEU A 192 18.60 18.58 -6.68
CA LEU A 192 17.16 18.77 -6.75
C LEU A 192 16.51 17.48 -6.27
N THR A 193 15.81 17.49 -5.15
CA THR A 193 15.08 16.30 -4.69
C THR A 193 13.72 16.20 -5.36
N ASN A 194 13.35 14.99 -5.77
CA ASN A 194 12.00 14.61 -6.15
C ASN A 194 11.41 13.81 -4.97
N PRO A 195 10.56 14.45 -4.14
CA PRO A 195 10.14 13.88 -2.87
C PRO A 195 8.81 13.11 -3.03
N ASN A 196 8.09 12.88 -1.93
CA ASN A 196 6.80 12.17 -1.97
C ASN A 196 5.76 12.98 -2.76
N CYS A 197 4.76 12.29 -3.32
CA CYS A 197 3.61 12.93 -3.96
C CYS A 197 2.81 13.79 -2.99
N GLU A 198 2.66 13.34 -1.75
CA GLU A 198 1.95 14.02 -0.67
C GLU A 198 2.76 15.22 -0.17
N PHE A 199 2.23 16.43 -0.35
CA PHE A 199 2.99 17.67 -0.15
C PHE A 199 3.45 17.81 1.30
N GLU A 200 2.54 17.61 2.26
CA GLU A 200 2.83 17.80 3.69
C GLU A 200 3.81 16.75 4.24
N ALA A 201 3.97 15.61 3.58
CA ALA A 201 4.92 14.56 3.97
C ALA A 201 6.38 14.95 3.69
N ASN A 202 6.62 16.02 2.93
CA ASN A 202 7.96 16.39 2.46
C ASN A 202 8.73 17.33 3.40
N PHE A 203 8.17 17.67 4.57
CA PHE A 203 8.81 18.54 5.55
C PHE A 203 10.21 18.02 5.93
N VAL A 204 10.31 16.76 6.34
CA VAL A 204 11.59 16.14 6.74
C VAL A 204 12.55 16.03 5.56
N ALA A 205 12.06 15.58 4.40
CA ALA A 205 12.88 15.38 3.20
C ALA A 205 13.60 16.69 2.81
N ILE A 206 12.86 17.80 2.72
CA ILE A 206 13.39 19.11 2.33
C ILE A 206 14.25 19.71 3.46
N HIS A 207 13.80 19.65 4.71
CA HIS A 207 14.54 20.20 5.84
C HIS A 207 15.90 19.54 6.03
N THR A 208 15.96 18.21 5.92
CA THR A 208 17.21 17.45 6.10
C THR A 208 18.16 17.62 4.92
N LEU A 209 17.65 17.74 3.67
CA LEU A 209 18.46 18.15 2.52
C LEU A 209 19.07 19.54 2.71
N ALA A 210 18.30 20.52 3.17
CA ALA A 210 18.80 21.87 3.45
C ALA A 210 19.87 21.85 4.57
N THR A 211 19.68 21.01 5.59
CA THR A 211 20.66 20.82 6.68
C THR A 211 21.96 20.21 6.14
N TRP A 212 21.86 19.20 5.28
CA TRP A 212 23.01 18.60 4.59
C TRP A 212 23.76 19.62 3.74
N TYR A 213 23.07 20.40 2.91
CA TYR A 213 23.70 21.42 2.06
C TYR A 213 24.45 22.48 2.90
N LYS A 214 23.81 22.99 3.96
CA LYS A 214 24.41 23.98 4.87
C LYS A 214 25.65 23.47 5.60
N SER A 215 25.79 22.16 5.79
CA SER A 215 26.93 21.58 6.53
C SER A 215 28.28 21.74 5.82
N ASN A 216 28.30 21.85 4.49
CA ASN A 216 29.53 21.98 3.70
C ASN A 216 29.37 22.89 2.46
N MET A 217 28.54 23.92 2.55
CA MET A 217 28.23 24.84 1.43
C MET A 217 29.47 25.50 0.80
N ASN A 218 30.52 25.75 1.60
CA ASN A 218 31.78 26.36 1.16
C ASN A 218 32.93 25.35 1.05
N GLY A 219 32.62 24.05 0.99
CA GLY A 219 33.62 23.00 0.90
C GLY A 219 34.47 23.11 -0.36
N VAL A 220 35.73 22.72 -0.26
CA VAL A 220 36.66 22.61 -1.40
C VAL A 220 37.07 21.15 -1.60
N ARG A 221 37.38 20.77 -2.84
CA ARG A 221 37.87 19.42 -3.14
C ARG A 221 39.23 19.22 -2.46
N LYS A 222 39.36 18.17 -1.64
CA LYS A 222 40.59 17.84 -0.92
C LYS A 222 41.80 17.67 -1.85
N ASP A 223 41.56 17.16 -3.05
CA ASP A 223 42.54 16.92 -4.11
C ASP A 223 43.14 18.21 -4.71
N VAL A 224 42.51 19.37 -4.49
CA VAL A 224 42.99 20.69 -4.90
C VAL A 224 43.85 21.36 -3.82
N VAL A 225 43.72 20.94 -2.55
CA VAL A 225 44.44 21.53 -1.40
C VAL A 225 45.87 20.98 -1.29
N MET A 226 46.18 19.85 -1.92
CA MET A 226 47.50 19.20 -1.86
C MET A 226 48.61 19.91 -2.65
N THR A 227 48.35 21.07 -3.26
CA THR A 227 49.38 21.83 -3.99
C THR A 227 49.93 23.05 -3.28
N ASP A 228 49.34 23.55 -2.19
CA ASP A 228 49.94 24.67 -1.45
C ASP A 228 49.55 24.65 0.04
N THR A 229 50.58 24.62 0.89
CA THR A 229 50.59 24.84 2.35
C THR A 229 50.20 23.65 3.24
N GLU A 230 51.23 22.92 3.69
CA GLU A 230 51.28 22.35 5.04
C GLU A 230 51.15 23.51 6.05
N ASP A 231 49.94 23.81 6.51
CA ASP A 231 49.63 24.22 7.90
C ASP A 231 48.23 24.84 7.97
N SER A 232 47.50 24.47 9.02
CA SER A 232 46.29 25.13 9.55
C SER A 232 44.93 24.61 9.05
N THR A 233 44.42 23.55 9.67
CA THR A 233 43.08 23.57 10.29
C THR A 233 42.99 22.44 11.32
N VAL A 234 42.79 22.82 12.58
CA VAL A 234 42.53 21.90 13.68
C VAL A 234 41.13 21.33 13.49
N SER A 235 41.02 20.07 13.08
CA SER A 235 39.78 19.32 13.12
C SER A 235 39.45 18.97 14.58
N ILE A 236 38.37 19.55 15.10
CA ILE A 236 37.82 19.20 16.41
C ILE A 236 37.20 17.80 16.29
N GLN A 237 37.93 16.80 16.78
CA GLN A 237 37.43 15.44 16.97
C GLN A 237 36.44 15.43 18.15
N ILE A 238 35.14 15.49 17.86
CA ILE A 238 34.12 15.06 18.82
C ILE A 238 33.85 13.59 18.54
N LYS A 239 34.56 12.70 19.23
CA LYS A 239 34.18 11.29 19.34
C LYS A 239 32.98 11.20 20.29
N LEU A 240 31.79 11.00 19.74
CA LEU A 240 30.66 10.46 20.49
C LEU A 240 30.78 8.94 20.46
N GLU A 241 31.19 8.35 21.59
CA GLU A 241 31.11 6.92 21.82
C GLU A 241 29.62 6.53 21.91
N ASN A 242 29.09 5.92 20.84
CA ASN A 242 27.87 5.14 20.93
C ASN A 242 28.22 3.68 20.66
N GLU A 243 27.92 2.85 21.66
CA GLU A 243 28.12 1.41 21.63
C GLU A 243 27.28 0.74 20.53
N GLY A 244 27.93 -0.05 19.68
CA GLY A 244 27.35 -1.25 19.07
C GLY A 244 26.59 -1.10 17.75
N SER A 245 27.32 -0.90 16.64
CA SER A 245 26.99 -1.55 15.37
C SER A 245 28.22 -1.56 14.46
N ASP A 246 28.82 -2.73 14.25
CA ASP A 246 29.83 -2.99 13.22
C ASP A 246 29.17 -2.86 11.83
N GLU A 247 29.29 -1.71 11.18
CA GLU A 247 29.50 -1.59 9.72
C GLU A 247 30.26 -0.28 9.46
N ASP A 248 31.54 -0.40 9.10
CA ASP A 248 32.44 0.69 8.74
C ASP A 248 31.95 1.43 7.48
N ILE A 249 31.10 2.42 7.65
CA ILE A 249 30.90 3.50 6.67
C ILE A 249 31.65 4.71 7.23
N GLU A 250 32.62 5.24 6.47
CA GLU A 250 33.28 6.51 6.77
C GLU A 250 32.22 7.54 7.17
N THR A 251 32.14 7.82 8.47
CA THR A 251 31.06 8.62 9.02
C THR A 251 31.30 10.05 8.58
N ASP A 252 30.35 10.62 7.82
CA ASP A 252 30.40 12.02 7.43
C ASP A 252 30.47 12.88 8.69
N VAL A 253 31.63 13.52 8.91
CA VAL A 253 31.91 14.27 10.14
C VAL A 253 31.04 15.52 10.24
N LEU A 254 30.53 16.04 9.12
CA LEU A 254 29.82 17.32 9.06
C LEU A 254 28.29 17.15 9.11
N TYR A 255 27.76 15.99 8.72
CA TYR A 255 26.33 15.75 8.67
C TYR A 255 25.95 14.39 9.30
N SER A 256 25.10 14.44 10.34
CA SER A 256 24.48 13.25 10.93
C SER A 256 23.00 13.16 10.55
N PRO A 257 22.56 12.12 9.82
CA PRO A 257 21.16 11.93 9.47
C PRO A 257 20.24 11.88 10.69
N GLN A 258 20.67 11.25 11.79
CA GLN A 258 19.87 11.14 13.01
C GLN A 258 19.67 12.49 13.71
N MET A 259 20.71 13.32 13.74
CA MET A 259 20.62 14.66 14.32
C MET A 259 19.75 15.58 13.44
N ALA A 260 19.92 15.52 12.12
CA ALA A 260 19.10 16.27 11.18
C ALA A 260 17.62 15.87 11.24
N LEU A 261 17.32 14.56 11.36
CA LEU A 261 15.97 14.05 11.58
C LEU A 261 15.37 14.64 12.85
N LYS A 262 16.08 14.53 13.99
CA LYS A 262 15.58 15.04 15.27
C LYS A 262 15.28 16.55 15.22
N LEU A 263 16.14 17.34 14.58
CA LEU A 263 15.90 18.77 14.36
C LEU A 263 14.63 18.99 13.54
N SER A 264 14.52 18.32 12.38
CA SER A 264 13.36 18.47 11.50
C SER A 264 12.04 18.09 12.17
N LEU A 265 11.98 17.00 12.93
CA LEU A 265 10.76 16.56 13.62
C LEU A 265 10.39 17.51 14.77
N THR A 266 11.38 18.11 15.42
CA THR A 266 11.14 19.09 16.49
C THR A 266 10.51 20.37 15.93
N GLU A 267 10.94 20.81 14.75
CA GLU A 267 10.33 21.95 14.05
C GLU A 267 8.95 21.59 13.47
N TRP A 268 8.83 20.42 12.83
CA TRP A 268 7.57 19.97 12.22
C TRP A 268 6.43 19.82 13.23
N LEU A 269 6.75 19.43 14.47
CA LEU A 269 5.76 19.29 15.55
C LEU A 269 4.91 20.54 15.76
N GLN A 270 5.46 21.73 15.53
CA GLN A 270 4.75 23.00 15.70
C GLN A 270 3.60 23.13 14.70
N GLU A 271 3.74 22.57 13.49
CA GLU A 271 2.75 22.66 12.43
C GLU A 271 1.50 21.82 12.70
N PHE A 272 1.58 20.79 13.57
CA PHE A 272 0.42 19.96 13.94
C PHE A 272 -0.56 20.68 14.88
N ALA A 273 -0.09 21.70 15.60
CA ALA A 273 -0.89 22.49 16.54
C ALA A 273 -1.57 23.70 15.88
N VAL A 274 -1.14 24.10 14.68
CA VAL A 274 -1.66 25.28 13.98
C VAL A 274 -2.77 24.86 13.01
N PRO A 275 -4.04 25.29 13.21
CA PRO A 275 -5.08 25.06 12.23
C PRO A 275 -4.73 25.83 10.95
N HIS A 276 -4.58 25.11 9.84
CA HIS A 276 -4.46 25.76 8.54
C HIS A 276 -5.81 26.36 8.15
N GLN A 277 -5.94 27.68 8.29
CA GLN A 277 -7.05 28.41 7.69
C GLN A 277 -6.72 28.61 6.21
N TYR A 278 -7.49 27.99 5.32
CA TYR A 278 -7.62 28.50 3.96
C TYR A 278 -8.26 29.90 4.05
N SER A 279 -7.44 30.92 4.29
CA SER A 279 -7.76 32.26 3.84
C SER A 279 -7.70 32.19 2.32
N SER A 280 -8.83 31.83 1.70
CA SER A 280 -9.13 32.21 0.34
C SER A 280 -9.16 33.74 0.28
N ARG A 281 -7.98 34.37 0.32
CA ARG A 281 -7.77 35.66 -0.32
C ARG A 281 -7.97 35.40 -1.81
N GLN A 282 -9.23 35.36 -2.23
CA GLN A 282 -9.58 35.82 -3.55
C GLN A 282 -8.88 37.16 -3.70
N VAL A 283 -7.84 37.19 -4.53
CA VAL A 283 -7.26 38.43 -5.02
C VAL A 283 -8.44 39.25 -5.52
N ALA A 284 -8.70 40.38 -4.87
CA ALA A 284 -9.85 41.22 -5.18
C ALA A 284 -9.85 41.52 -6.68
N HIS A 285 -10.83 40.98 -7.40
CA HIS A 285 -11.10 41.42 -8.75
C HIS A 285 -11.47 42.90 -8.66
N SER A 286 -10.54 43.75 -9.09
CA SER A 286 -10.76 45.16 -9.35
C SER A 286 -12.00 45.30 -10.24
N GLY A 287 -13.11 45.73 -9.64
CA GLY A 287 -14.35 46.04 -10.34
C GLY A 287 -14.17 47.23 -11.27
N ALA A 288 -13.81 46.99 -12.52
CA ALA A 288 -14.00 47.96 -13.59
C ALA A 288 -15.49 47.97 -13.96
N LYS A 289 -16.18 49.07 -13.62
CA LYS A 289 -17.54 49.35 -14.07
C LYS A 289 -17.54 49.52 -15.59
N THR A 290 -18.26 48.67 -16.31
CA THR A 290 -18.58 48.89 -17.72
C THR A 290 -20.08 49.04 -17.91
N SER A 291 -20.45 50.22 -18.37
CA SER A 291 -21.76 50.62 -18.85
C SER A 291 -22.18 49.78 -20.05
N VAL A 292 -23.44 49.35 -20.03
CA VAL A 292 -24.13 48.63 -21.11
C VAL A 292 -24.17 49.47 -22.39
N VAL A 293 -23.66 48.93 -23.49
CA VAL A 293 -24.00 49.35 -24.86
C VAL A 293 -24.19 48.09 -25.70
N ASP A 294 -25.42 47.91 -26.20
CA ASP A 294 -25.87 46.84 -27.10
C ASP A 294 -25.28 46.98 -28.51
N VAL A 295 -24.67 45.91 -29.04
CA VAL A 295 -24.45 45.67 -30.48
C VAL A 295 -24.44 44.13 -30.74
N PRO A 296 -25.05 43.61 -31.83
CA PRO A 296 -25.60 42.25 -31.87
C PRO A 296 -24.60 41.13 -32.17
N LEU A 297 -24.99 39.94 -31.69
CA LEU A 297 -24.31 38.65 -31.79
C LEU A 297 -23.91 38.25 -33.21
N ILE A 298 -22.62 37.97 -33.39
CA ILE A 298 -22.10 36.99 -34.34
C ILE A 298 -21.50 35.86 -33.51
N ALA A 299 -22.05 34.65 -33.69
CA ALA A 299 -21.63 33.46 -32.97
C ALA A 299 -20.20 33.03 -33.33
N PRO A 300 -19.38 32.67 -32.33
CA PRO A 300 -18.31 31.71 -32.50
C PRO A 300 -18.72 30.36 -31.91
N SER A 301 -18.53 29.34 -32.74
CA SER A 301 -18.53 27.90 -32.49
C SER A 301 -18.03 27.48 -31.10
N ALA A 302 -18.85 26.66 -30.42
CA ALA A 302 -18.49 25.95 -29.23
C ALA A 302 -17.38 24.92 -29.52
N LEU A 303 -16.23 25.07 -28.85
CA LEU A 303 -15.27 24.00 -28.60
C LEU A 303 -15.06 23.99 -27.09
N ASN A 304 -15.89 23.23 -26.40
CA ASN A 304 -15.65 22.81 -25.02
C ASN A 304 -14.54 21.76 -25.07
N SER A 305 -13.29 22.16 -24.84
CA SER A 305 -12.23 21.21 -24.50
C SER A 305 -12.23 21.00 -23.00
N THR A 306 -12.95 19.96 -22.58
CA THR A 306 -12.81 19.34 -21.26
C THR A 306 -11.37 18.83 -21.12
N THR A 307 -10.66 19.27 -20.10
CA THR A 307 -9.35 18.70 -19.74
C THR A 307 -9.57 17.28 -19.21
N VAL A 308 -9.20 16.28 -19.99
CA VAL A 308 -9.12 14.88 -19.55
C VAL A 308 -7.72 14.65 -19.01
N VAL A 309 -7.62 14.37 -17.71
CA VAL A 309 -6.42 13.80 -17.10
C VAL A 309 -6.41 12.32 -17.48
N THR A 310 -5.58 11.96 -18.44
CA THR A 310 -5.36 10.56 -18.81
C THR A 310 -4.16 10.04 -18.03
N THR A 311 -4.38 9.36 -16.92
CA THR A 311 -3.39 8.48 -16.30
C THR A 311 -3.25 7.25 -17.19
N VAL A 312 -2.17 7.18 -17.96
CA VAL A 312 -1.85 6.00 -18.76
C VAL A 312 -1.04 5.04 -17.88
N TYR A 313 -1.66 3.92 -17.57
CA TYR A 313 -1.06 2.75 -16.93
C TYR A 313 -0.12 2.07 -17.94
N GLN A 314 1.16 1.89 -17.62
CA GLN A 314 2.04 0.94 -18.32
C GLN A 314 2.83 0.12 -17.30
N GLU A 315 2.75 -1.20 -17.46
CA GLU A 315 3.56 -2.17 -16.74
C GLU A 315 5.04 -2.01 -17.16
N PRO A 316 6.01 -2.05 -16.22
CA PRO A 316 7.41 -2.08 -16.59
C PRO A 316 7.78 -3.44 -17.17
N ILE A 317 8.33 -3.43 -18.38
CA ILE A 317 8.91 -4.61 -19.05
C ILE A 317 10.21 -4.98 -18.34
N MET A 318 10.19 -6.02 -17.51
CA MET A 318 11.40 -6.68 -17.02
C MET A 318 11.83 -7.79 -17.98
N SER A 319 13.11 -7.76 -18.36
CA SER A 319 13.83 -8.79 -19.10
C SER A 319 13.73 -10.15 -18.40
N GLN A 320 13.36 -11.19 -19.16
CA GLN A 320 13.33 -12.58 -18.70
C GLN A 320 14.74 -13.08 -18.34
N GLY A 321 14.98 -13.33 -17.06
CA GLY A 321 16.12 -14.10 -16.58
C GLY A 321 15.87 -15.60 -16.78
N ALA A 322 16.86 -16.30 -17.35
CA ALA A 322 16.81 -17.71 -17.68
C ALA A 322 16.59 -18.62 -16.46
N ALA A 323 15.74 -19.62 -16.62
CA ALA A 323 15.50 -20.68 -15.65
C ALA A 323 16.75 -21.55 -15.46
N LEU A 324 17.31 -21.55 -14.24
CA LEU A 324 18.28 -22.55 -13.81
C LEU A 324 17.51 -23.74 -13.24
N ASN A 325 17.57 -24.88 -13.94
CA ASN A 325 17.13 -26.18 -13.46
C ASN A 325 17.87 -26.53 -12.16
N SER A 326 17.13 -26.69 -11.06
CA SER A 326 17.63 -27.33 -9.84
C SER A 326 16.98 -28.71 -9.72
N GLU A 327 17.66 -29.73 -10.24
CA GLU A 327 17.35 -31.11 -9.92
C GLU A 327 17.90 -31.46 -8.53
N SER A 328 17.03 -32.09 -7.75
CA SER A 328 17.21 -32.51 -6.36
C SER A 328 18.39 -33.46 -6.19
N GLN A 329 19.38 -33.11 -5.37
CA GLN A 329 20.39 -34.05 -4.87
C GLN A 329 19.96 -34.64 -3.52
N THR A 330 19.51 -35.90 -3.56
CA THR A 330 19.41 -36.78 -2.39
C THR A 330 20.76 -37.41 -2.07
N LEU A 331 21.26 -37.13 -0.86
CA LEU A 331 22.39 -37.80 -0.23
C LEU A 331 21.98 -39.22 0.22
N VAL A 332 22.57 -40.25 -0.39
CA VAL A 332 22.67 -41.60 0.18
C VAL A 332 24.12 -42.08 0.05
N LYS A 333 24.64 -42.59 1.17
CA LYS A 333 26.00 -43.12 1.36
C LYS A 333 26.20 -44.48 0.67
N GLU A 334 27.44 -44.66 0.21
CA GLU A 334 28.27 -45.89 0.16
C GLU A 334 27.66 -47.19 -0.38
N GLU A 335 28.16 -47.68 -1.53
CA GLU A 335 28.97 -48.91 -1.60
C GLU A 335 29.54 -49.19 -3.02
N GLU A 336 30.83 -49.49 -2.99
CA GLU A 336 31.76 -50.23 -3.87
C GLU A 336 31.41 -50.78 -5.29
N GLU A 337 32.41 -50.54 -6.15
CA GLU A 337 33.08 -51.45 -7.11
C GLU A 337 32.57 -51.66 -8.57
N LYS A 338 33.50 -51.30 -9.49
CA LYS A 338 33.95 -51.99 -10.74
C LYS A 338 32.88 -52.22 -11.85
N LYS A 339 33.09 -51.86 -13.12
CA LYS A 339 34.23 -52.15 -14.00
C LYS A 339 34.02 -51.46 -15.36
N GLN A 340 35.14 -51.16 -16.02
CA GLN A 340 35.30 -50.70 -17.41
C GLN A 340 34.55 -51.54 -18.46
N LEU A 341 34.20 -50.92 -19.60
CA LEU A 341 34.83 -51.23 -20.90
C LEU A 341 34.37 -50.26 -22.02
N ASP A 342 35.35 -49.95 -22.87
CA ASP A 342 35.35 -49.10 -24.06
C ASP A 342 34.51 -49.63 -25.23
N GLU A 343 34.17 -48.70 -26.14
CA GLU A 343 34.36 -48.73 -27.62
C GLU A 343 33.15 -48.14 -28.39
N GLU A 344 33.38 -47.00 -29.04
CA GLU A 344 32.73 -46.58 -30.30
C GLU A 344 33.24 -47.47 -31.47
N PRO A 345 32.90 -47.30 -32.78
CA PRO A 345 32.04 -46.31 -33.45
C PRO A 345 31.20 -46.81 -34.67
N MET A 346 30.47 -45.85 -35.28
CA MET A 346 30.20 -45.66 -36.72
C MET A 346 29.20 -46.55 -37.51
N ASP A 347 28.13 -45.85 -37.91
CA ASP A 347 27.61 -45.62 -39.27
C ASP A 347 27.05 -46.74 -40.17
N MET A 348 25.80 -46.46 -40.57
CA MET A 348 25.13 -46.58 -41.88
C MET A 348 25.37 -47.79 -42.78
N VAL A 349 24.26 -48.28 -43.36
CA VAL A 349 24.03 -48.76 -44.76
C VAL A 349 22.93 -49.85 -44.71
N VAL A 350 21.87 -49.95 -45.51
CA VAL A 350 21.36 -49.30 -46.74
C VAL A 350 20.07 -50.08 -47.15
N GLU A 351 19.34 -49.56 -48.15
CA GLU A 351 18.46 -50.29 -49.09
C GLU A 351 17.00 -50.58 -48.67
N LYS A 352 15.95 -50.40 -49.50
CA LYS A 352 15.76 -49.89 -50.87
C LYS A 352 14.25 -49.87 -51.17
N GLN A 353 13.81 -48.97 -52.09
CA GLN A 353 12.90 -49.13 -53.26
C GLN A 353 11.66 -50.07 -53.13
N GLU A 354 10.46 -49.81 -53.68
CA GLU A 354 10.01 -48.92 -54.76
C GLU A 354 8.47 -48.94 -54.88
N ASP A 355 7.93 -47.83 -55.42
CA ASP A 355 6.80 -47.64 -56.36
C ASP A 355 5.33 -48.03 -56.07
N ALA A 356 4.54 -46.94 -55.96
CA ALA A 356 3.34 -46.56 -56.75
C ALA A 356 2.28 -47.61 -57.13
N ASP A 357 1.00 -47.41 -56.77
CA ASP A 357 0.04 -46.55 -57.49
C ASP A 357 -1.41 -46.70 -56.89
N LYS A 358 -2.10 -45.56 -56.77
CA LYS A 358 -3.56 -45.29 -56.83
C LYS A 358 -4.62 -45.99 -55.92
N ASN A 359 -5.16 -45.15 -55.03
CA ASN A 359 -6.56 -44.66 -54.92
C ASN A 359 -7.76 -45.61 -54.73
N ILE A 360 -8.57 -45.28 -53.69
CA ILE A 360 -10.05 -45.27 -53.52
C ILE A 360 -10.31 -45.40 -52.00
N ASN A 361 -11.04 -44.57 -51.25
CA ASN A 361 -11.79 -43.33 -51.42
C ASN A 361 -11.91 -42.70 -50.02
N GLN A 362 -11.92 -41.35 -49.95
CA GLN A 362 -12.75 -40.45 -49.10
C GLN A 362 -11.97 -39.22 -48.58
N ILE A 363 -11.57 -38.28 -49.45
CA ILE A 363 -11.00 -36.97 -49.05
C ILE A 363 -11.44 -35.87 -50.03
N LEU A 364 -11.81 -34.71 -49.48
CA LEU A 364 -11.73 -33.30 -49.97
C LEU A 364 -12.71 -32.53 -49.06
N THR A 365 -12.41 -31.42 -48.39
CA THR A 365 -11.62 -30.18 -48.65
C THR A 365 -11.68 -29.37 -47.32
N ASP A 366 -10.92 -28.35 -46.97
CA ASP A 366 -9.63 -27.71 -47.32
C ASP A 366 -9.47 -26.61 -46.23
N ILE A 367 -8.37 -26.56 -45.47
CA ILE A 367 -7.12 -25.79 -45.69
C ILE A 367 -7.18 -24.31 -45.29
N SER A 368 -6.07 -23.95 -44.65
CA SER A 368 -5.52 -22.74 -44.05
C SER A 368 -5.37 -21.46 -44.91
N GLU A 369 -5.12 -20.37 -44.17
CA GLU A 369 -4.20 -19.23 -44.42
C GLU A 369 -4.79 -17.80 -44.48
N ALA A 370 -4.05 -16.90 -43.82
CA ALA A 370 -3.79 -15.47 -44.13
C ALA A 370 -4.69 -14.32 -43.57
N LYS A 371 -4.09 -13.59 -42.60
CA LYS A 371 -3.74 -12.13 -42.56
C LYS A 371 -4.65 -11.02 -43.19
N MET A 372 -4.89 -10.00 -42.33
CA MET A 372 -4.73 -8.53 -42.49
C MET A 372 -5.82 -7.63 -43.14
N SER A 373 -6.23 -6.62 -42.33
CA SER A 373 -6.39 -5.17 -42.62
C SER A 373 -7.68 -4.55 -43.22
N GLU A 374 -8.03 -3.37 -42.62
CA GLU A 374 -8.77 -2.18 -43.14
C GLU A 374 -10.28 -2.34 -43.45
N GLU A 375 -11.22 -1.38 -43.29
CA GLU A 375 -11.31 0.01 -42.79
C GLU A 375 -12.83 0.37 -42.68
N LEU A 376 -13.17 1.26 -41.73
CA LEU A 376 -14.19 2.36 -41.75
C LEU A 376 -15.66 2.16 -42.24
N LYS A 377 -16.62 2.32 -41.29
CA LYS A 377 -17.86 3.19 -41.23
C LYS A 377 -18.87 3.22 -42.42
N PRO A 378 -20.08 3.87 -42.37
CA PRO A 378 -20.94 4.43 -41.28
C PRO A 378 -22.47 4.09 -41.42
N MET A 379 -23.31 4.70 -40.54
CA MET A 379 -24.73 5.13 -40.77
C MET A 379 -25.82 4.02 -40.90
N ASP A 380 -27.09 4.17 -40.50
CA ASP A 380 -27.92 5.35 -40.34
C ASP A 380 -29.20 5.07 -39.52
N THR A 381 -29.81 6.20 -39.17
CA THR A 381 -31.11 6.55 -38.58
C THR A 381 -32.40 5.77 -38.91
N ASP A 382 -33.35 5.94 -37.98
CA ASP A 382 -34.78 6.26 -38.17
C ASP A 382 -35.90 5.18 -38.00
N LYS A 383 -36.71 5.45 -36.96
CA LYS A 383 -38.16 5.77 -36.97
C LYS A 383 -39.26 4.73 -36.71
N GLU A 384 -40.12 5.16 -35.76
CA GLU A 384 -41.60 5.07 -35.69
C GLU A 384 -42.23 3.67 -35.47
N SER A 385 -43.15 3.44 -34.52
CA SER A 385 -44.45 4.12 -34.26
C SER A 385 -45.08 3.48 -32.99
N ILE A 386 -45.50 4.24 -31.96
CA ILE A 386 -46.83 4.81 -31.65
C ILE A 386 -48.00 3.80 -31.51
N ALA A 387 -48.53 3.69 -30.27
CA ALA A 387 -49.97 3.73 -29.89
C ALA A 387 -50.06 3.78 -28.35
N GLU A 388 -50.31 4.95 -27.71
CA GLU A 388 -51.62 5.48 -27.27
C GLU A 388 -52.42 4.55 -26.33
N SER A 389 -53.08 4.96 -25.25
CA SER A 389 -53.19 6.22 -24.50
C SER A 389 -54.11 6.00 -23.28
N LYS A 390 -53.95 6.83 -22.24
CA LYS A 390 -54.95 7.42 -21.31
C LYS A 390 -54.70 7.23 -19.80
N SER A 391 -54.37 8.37 -19.22
CA SER A 391 -54.38 8.81 -17.82
C SER A 391 -55.83 9.06 -17.31
N PRO A 392 -56.01 9.44 -16.01
CA PRO A 392 -55.93 10.87 -15.66
C PRO A 392 -55.23 11.21 -14.33
N GLU A 393 -54.48 12.32 -14.38
CA GLU A 393 -54.31 13.41 -13.40
C GLU A 393 -54.28 13.14 -11.88
N MET A 394 -53.17 13.50 -11.22
CA MET A 394 -53.13 14.69 -10.36
C MET A 394 -51.69 15.12 -10.03
N SER A 395 -51.45 16.42 -10.18
CA SER A 395 -50.28 17.21 -9.82
C SER A 395 -49.92 17.13 -8.33
N MET A 396 -48.63 17.17 -7.98
CA MET A 396 -47.95 18.29 -7.27
C MET A 396 -46.42 18.05 -7.30
N GLN A 397 -45.68 19.12 -7.55
CA GLN A 397 -44.21 19.21 -7.45
C GLN A 397 -43.79 19.04 -5.99
N GLU A 398 -42.76 18.24 -5.73
CA GLU A 398 -41.88 18.45 -4.57
C GLU A 398 -40.42 18.27 -5.01
N ASP A 399 -39.65 19.30 -4.70
CA ASP A 399 -38.23 19.47 -4.93
C ASP A 399 -37.42 18.38 -4.22
N CYS A 400 -36.47 17.77 -4.93
CA CYS A 400 -35.46 16.91 -4.32
C CYS A 400 -34.44 17.82 -3.61
N ALA A 401 -34.72 18.13 -2.35
CA ALA A 401 -33.82 18.87 -1.48
C ALA A 401 -32.53 18.08 -1.22
N SER A 402 -31.42 18.77 -1.39
CA SER A 402 -30.08 18.37 -1.03
C SER A 402 -29.92 18.15 0.48
N ASP A 403 -29.72 16.90 0.91
CA ASP A 403 -29.21 16.60 2.25
C ASP A 403 -27.69 16.80 2.28
N ILE A 404 -27.28 18.07 2.27
CA ILE A 404 -25.95 18.50 2.71
C ILE A 404 -26.13 18.93 4.17
N ALA A 405 -25.60 18.13 5.10
CA ALA A 405 -25.50 18.52 6.49
C ALA A 405 -24.72 19.85 6.59
N PRO A 406 -25.26 20.88 7.27
CA PRO A 406 -24.58 22.17 7.36
C PRO A 406 -23.32 22.04 8.21
N MET A 407 -22.18 22.36 7.59
CA MET A 407 -20.94 22.72 8.29
C MET A 407 -21.26 23.83 9.28
N GLN A 408 -21.23 23.53 10.58
CA GLN A 408 -21.28 24.56 11.61
C GLN A 408 -20.00 25.38 11.53
N THR A 409 -20.17 26.64 11.15
CA THR A 409 -19.19 27.70 11.33
C THR A 409 -19.30 28.17 12.77
N ASP A 410 -18.24 27.97 13.55
CA ASP A 410 -18.13 28.48 14.91
C ASP A 410 -17.94 30.00 14.87
N GLU A 411 -19.05 30.74 15.00
CA GLU A 411 -19.04 32.10 15.53
C GLU A 411 -20.05 32.20 16.68
N GLN A 412 -19.58 32.07 17.92
CA GLN A 412 -19.87 33.04 18.98
C GLN A 412 -19.17 32.71 20.31
N ILE A 413 -18.63 33.77 20.88
CA ILE A 413 -17.84 33.92 22.10
C ILE A 413 -18.66 33.58 23.37
N ASN A 414 -17.96 33.07 24.39
CA ASN A 414 -18.38 32.63 25.74
C ASN A 414 -18.79 31.16 25.88
N LYS A 415 -17.79 30.26 25.99
CA LYS A 415 -17.96 28.97 26.68
C LYS A 415 -17.31 29.07 28.06
N GLU A 416 -18.12 29.05 29.12
CA GLU A 416 -17.65 28.58 30.42
C GLU A 416 -17.11 27.15 30.20
N GLN A 417 -15.88 26.87 30.65
CA GLN A 417 -15.32 25.53 30.60
C GLN A 417 -16.21 24.60 31.44
N PHE A 418 -16.93 23.69 30.78
CA PHE A 418 -17.65 22.61 31.46
C PHE A 418 -16.62 21.74 32.18
N VAL A 419 -16.70 21.65 33.51
CA VAL A 419 -15.85 20.78 34.31
C VAL A 419 -16.73 19.65 34.84
N PRO A 420 -16.55 18.40 34.40
CA PRO A 420 -17.39 17.29 34.84
C PRO A 420 -17.22 17.06 36.35
N GLY A 421 -18.32 16.72 37.02
CA GLY A 421 -18.30 16.38 38.44
C GLY A 421 -17.54 15.07 38.73
N PRO A 422 -17.20 14.77 39.99
CA PRO A 422 -16.41 13.58 40.38
C PRO A 422 -17.06 12.21 40.07
N HIS A 423 -18.30 12.19 39.59
CA HIS A 423 -19.05 10.98 39.21
C HIS A 423 -19.56 11.01 37.76
N GLU A 424 -19.22 12.03 36.98
CA GLU A 424 -19.55 12.12 35.56
C GLU A 424 -18.38 11.56 34.71
N LYS A 425 -18.68 10.99 33.53
CA LYS A 425 -17.61 10.55 32.61
C LYS A 425 -16.69 11.75 32.36
N PRO A 426 -15.35 11.60 32.54
CA PRO A 426 -14.42 12.67 32.24
C PRO A 426 -14.64 13.13 30.80
N LEU A 427 -14.60 14.45 30.57
CA LEU A 427 -14.62 15.01 29.24
C LEU A 427 -13.48 14.38 28.43
N TYR A 428 -13.75 14.03 27.18
CA TYR A 428 -12.72 13.58 26.26
C TYR A 428 -11.65 14.66 26.12
N THR A 429 -10.51 14.48 26.78
CA THR A 429 -9.36 15.38 26.68
C THR A 429 -8.54 14.95 25.48
N ILE A 430 -8.53 15.79 24.45
CA ILE A 430 -7.70 15.58 23.26
C ILE A 430 -6.23 15.73 23.68
N GLU A 431 -5.48 14.62 23.66
CA GLU A 431 -4.03 14.67 23.81
C GLU A 431 -3.38 15.24 22.54
N PRO A 432 -2.48 16.22 22.65
CA PRO A 432 -1.77 16.76 21.49
C PRO A 432 -0.73 15.75 20.97
N VAL A 433 -0.43 15.83 19.67
CA VAL A 433 0.68 15.08 19.06
C VAL A 433 1.99 15.41 19.79
N ALA A 434 2.79 14.39 20.11
CA ALA A 434 4.07 14.53 20.79
C ALA A 434 5.27 14.31 19.84
N LEU A 435 6.48 14.68 20.27
CA LEU A 435 7.68 14.44 19.47
C LEU A 435 7.94 12.94 19.27
N GLU A 436 7.64 12.13 20.29
CA GLU A 436 7.80 10.68 20.27
C GLU A 436 6.89 10.01 19.24
N ASP A 437 5.71 10.61 18.98
CA ASP A 437 4.78 10.20 17.92
C ASP A 437 5.39 10.42 16.55
N LEU A 438 5.96 11.60 16.30
CA LEU A 438 6.58 11.91 15.02
C LEU A 438 7.86 11.10 14.77
N GLN A 439 8.62 10.80 15.83
CA GLN A 439 9.75 9.86 15.74
C GLN A 439 9.30 8.45 15.39
N LEU A 440 8.22 7.97 16.03
CA LEU A 440 7.65 6.67 15.69
C LEU A 440 7.12 6.66 14.26
N LEU A 441 6.41 7.70 13.85
CA LEU A 441 5.88 7.86 12.49
C LEU A 441 7.00 7.82 11.45
N ALA A 442 8.07 8.60 11.66
CA ALA A 442 9.24 8.60 10.78
C ALA A 442 9.94 7.24 10.74
N ASP A 443 10.04 6.55 11.88
CA ASP A 443 10.67 5.23 11.92
C ASP A 443 9.84 4.14 11.21
N LEU A 444 8.51 4.26 11.21
CA LEU A 444 7.61 3.36 10.49
C LEU A 444 7.62 3.61 8.97
N PHE A 445 7.83 4.87 8.55
CA PHE A 445 7.86 5.32 7.15
C PHE A 445 9.20 5.97 6.83
N TYR A 446 10.29 5.20 6.87
CA TYR A 446 11.63 5.77 6.92
C TYR A 446 12.24 6.06 5.53
N LEU A 447 12.95 5.10 4.94
CA LEU A 447 13.69 5.26 3.68
C LEU A 447 13.42 4.09 2.71
N PRO A 448 13.74 4.25 1.41
CA PRO A 448 13.47 3.23 0.39
C PRO A 448 14.18 1.89 0.65
N TYR A 449 15.30 1.88 1.37
CA TYR A 449 16.14 0.70 1.59
C TYR A 449 16.36 0.36 3.07
N GLU A 450 15.69 1.06 3.98
CA GLU A 450 15.90 0.93 5.43
C GLU A 450 14.64 1.34 6.18
N HIS A 451 14.29 0.55 7.21
CA HIS A 451 13.28 0.94 8.20
C HIS A 451 13.95 1.69 9.34
N GLY A 452 13.23 2.61 9.98
CA GLY A 452 13.78 3.30 11.14
C GLY A 452 13.95 2.35 12.33
N PRO A 453 14.78 2.72 13.33
CA PRO A 453 15.15 1.83 14.42
C PRO A 453 13.95 1.21 15.17
N LYS A 454 12.90 1.99 15.47
CA LYS A 454 11.69 1.46 16.13
C LYS A 454 10.94 0.47 15.24
N GLY A 455 10.75 0.79 13.95
CA GLY A 455 10.09 -0.11 12.99
C GLY A 455 10.83 -1.43 12.83
N ALA A 456 12.15 -1.38 12.65
CA ALA A 456 13.01 -2.56 12.56
C ALA A 456 13.02 -3.38 13.87
N GLN A 457 12.99 -2.73 15.03
CA GLN A 457 12.86 -3.39 16.33
C GLN A 457 11.54 -4.15 16.44
N MET A 458 10.41 -3.51 16.10
CA MET A 458 9.10 -4.14 16.14
C MET A 458 9.05 -5.37 15.24
N LEU A 459 9.61 -5.29 14.03
CA LEU A 459 9.65 -6.43 13.10
C LEU A 459 10.48 -7.60 13.65
N ARG A 460 11.67 -7.33 14.20
CA ARG A 460 12.53 -8.35 14.83
C ARG A 460 11.88 -9.00 16.04
N GLU A 461 11.23 -8.22 16.91
CA GLU A 461 10.49 -8.75 18.06
C GLU A 461 9.34 -9.66 17.61
N PHE A 462 8.58 -9.25 16.59
CA PHE A 462 7.48 -10.07 16.09
C PHE A 462 7.96 -11.40 15.48
N GLN A 463 9.02 -11.37 14.67
CA GLN A 463 9.64 -12.57 14.12
C GLN A 463 10.11 -13.52 15.23
N TRP A 464 10.74 -12.99 16.28
CA TRP A 464 11.20 -13.79 17.41
C TRP A 464 10.02 -14.40 18.18
N LEU A 465 8.97 -13.63 18.48
CA LEU A 465 7.77 -14.12 19.17
C LEU A 465 7.09 -15.24 18.39
N ARG A 466 6.98 -15.09 17.07
CA ARG A 466 6.43 -16.10 16.15
C ARG A 466 7.27 -17.38 16.20
N ALA A 467 8.59 -17.27 16.00
CA ALA A 467 9.51 -18.41 15.97
C ALA A 467 9.57 -19.18 17.29
N ASN A 468 9.43 -18.49 18.43
CA ASN A 468 9.50 -19.08 19.77
C ASN A 468 8.12 -19.36 20.38
N SER A 469 7.04 -19.23 19.60
CA SER A 469 5.67 -19.46 20.09
C SER A 469 5.38 -20.91 20.50
N SER A 470 6.25 -21.86 20.15
CA SER A 470 6.16 -23.26 20.60
C SER A 470 6.39 -23.39 22.12
N VAL A 471 7.17 -22.49 22.73
CA VAL A 471 7.49 -22.49 24.16
C VAL A 471 6.24 -22.27 25.03
N VAL A 472 5.33 -21.43 24.56
CA VAL A 472 4.04 -21.14 25.21
C VAL A 472 2.92 -22.08 24.74
N SER A 473 3.24 -23.07 23.90
CA SER A 473 2.27 -24.08 23.48
C SER A 473 2.11 -25.19 24.51
N VAL A 474 0.92 -25.78 24.57
CA VAL A 474 0.52 -26.79 25.57
C VAL A 474 1.36 -28.08 25.52
N ASN A 475 2.12 -28.29 24.45
CA ASN A 475 3.02 -29.44 24.29
C ASN A 475 4.35 -29.30 25.04
N CYS A 476 4.70 -28.10 25.52
CA CYS A 476 5.84 -27.91 26.38
C CYS A 476 5.45 -28.29 27.82
N LYS A 477 5.84 -29.50 28.24
CA LYS A 477 5.66 -30.03 29.61
C LYS A 477 6.44 -29.22 30.66
N GLY A 478 6.18 -27.93 30.84
CA GLY A 478 6.73 -27.08 31.92
C GLY A 478 8.24 -27.21 32.15
N LYS A 479 9.04 -27.52 31.13
CA LYS A 479 10.45 -27.89 31.33
C LYS A 479 11.39 -26.68 31.44
N ASP A 480 10.93 -25.48 31.11
CA ASP A 480 11.78 -24.28 31.03
C ASP A 480 10.97 -23.01 31.38
N SER A 481 10.73 -22.77 32.68
CA SER A 481 9.96 -21.60 33.19
C SER A 481 10.55 -20.28 32.69
N GLU A 482 11.88 -20.22 32.61
CA GLU A 482 12.63 -19.05 32.20
C GLU A 482 12.31 -18.62 30.76
N LYS A 483 12.18 -19.57 29.83
CA LYS A 483 11.82 -19.27 28.43
C LYS A 483 10.36 -18.82 28.27
N ILE A 484 9.46 -19.33 29.12
CA ILE A 484 8.06 -18.91 29.12
C ILE A 484 7.97 -17.46 29.63
N GLU A 485 8.65 -17.16 30.73
CA GLU A 485 8.73 -15.81 31.30
C GLU A 485 9.38 -14.82 30.32
N GLU A 486 10.45 -15.23 29.63
CA GLU A 486 11.07 -14.42 28.57
C GLU A 486 10.09 -14.12 27.45
N TRP A 487 9.38 -15.13 26.94
CA TRP A 487 8.41 -14.95 25.87
C TRP A 487 7.27 -14.02 26.30
N GLN A 488 6.72 -14.21 27.50
CA GLN A 488 5.66 -13.37 28.05
C GLN A 488 6.11 -11.92 28.26
N ALA A 489 7.32 -11.71 28.80
CA ALA A 489 7.87 -10.37 29.00
C ALA A 489 8.10 -9.64 27.67
N ARG A 490 8.64 -10.33 26.65
CA ARG A 490 8.83 -9.77 25.30
C ARG A 490 7.50 -9.52 24.60
N ALA A 491 6.52 -10.41 24.75
CA ALA A 491 5.17 -10.23 24.21
C ALA A 491 4.50 -8.99 24.81
N ALA A 492 4.55 -8.81 26.13
CA ALA A 492 4.00 -7.62 26.79
C ALA A 492 4.66 -6.33 26.30
N LYS A 493 5.98 -6.32 26.16
CA LYS A 493 6.72 -5.16 25.59
C LYS A 493 6.34 -4.90 24.13
N PHE A 494 6.14 -5.95 23.34
CA PHE A 494 5.69 -5.81 21.96
C PHE A 494 4.25 -5.27 21.86
N GLU A 495 3.34 -5.71 22.74
CA GLU A 495 1.99 -5.18 22.83
C GLU A 495 1.98 -3.69 23.23
N GLU A 496 2.90 -3.27 24.09
CA GLU A 496 3.11 -1.86 24.43
C GLU A 496 3.55 -1.07 23.19
N MET A 497 4.54 -1.55 22.43
CA MET A 497 4.97 -0.92 21.17
C MET A 497 3.82 -0.78 20.17
N CYS A 498 2.99 -1.82 20.01
CA CYS A 498 1.79 -1.74 19.16
C CYS A 498 0.84 -0.65 19.65
N SER A 499 0.65 -0.55 20.97
CA SER A 499 -0.26 0.43 21.58
C SER A 499 0.23 1.86 21.38
N LEU A 500 1.56 2.08 21.31
CA LEU A 500 2.13 3.38 20.92
C LEU A 500 1.73 3.77 19.49
N VAL A 501 1.70 2.84 18.53
CA VAL A 501 1.24 3.11 17.15
C VAL A 501 -0.23 3.53 17.13
N MET A 502 -1.08 2.86 17.91
CA MET A 502 -2.50 3.21 18.04
C MET A 502 -2.70 4.57 18.71
N GLY A 503 -1.91 4.88 19.75
CA GLY A 503 -1.91 6.18 20.41
C GLY A 503 -1.48 7.31 19.46
N MET A 504 -0.40 7.09 18.71
CA MET A 504 0.09 8.00 17.67
C MET A 504 -0.99 8.31 16.64
N PHE A 505 -1.65 7.27 16.08
CA PHE A 505 -2.76 7.45 15.13
C PHE A 505 -3.91 8.29 15.72
N THR A 506 -4.25 8.05 16.98
CA THR A 506 -5.36 8.75 17.66
C THR A 506 -5.05 10.24 17.82
N ARG A 507 -3.84 10.57 18.28
CA ARG A 507 -3.39 11.96 18.45
C ARG A 507 -3.25 12.68 17.10
N LEU A 508 -2.71 12.01 16.07
CA LEU A 508 -2.66 12.54 14.70
C LEU A 508 -4.07 12.80 14.15
N SER A 509 -5.01 11.87 14.33
CA SER A 509 -6.38 12.00 13.83
C SER A 509 -7.16 13.13 14.50
N ASN A 510 -6.73 13.56 15.69
CA ASN A 510 -7.32 14.65 16.45
C ASN A 510 -6.52 15.97 16.34
N CYS A 511 -5.47 16.04 15.51
CA CYS A 511 -4.68 17.25 15.37
C CYS A 511 -5.48 18.41 14.76
N ALA A 512 -5.04 19.64 15.06
CA ALA A 512 -5.66 20.85 14.55
C ALA A 512 -5.40 21.06 13.05
N ASN A 513 -4.20 20.69 12.58
CA ASN A 513 -3.83 20.80 11.18
C ASN A 513 -4.36 19.63 10.34
N ARG A 514 -5.55 19.81 9.79
CA ARG A 514 -6.21 18.78 8.98
C ARG A 514 -5.51 18.51 7.65
N THR A 515 -4.77 19.47 7.09
CA THR A 515 -4.05 19.31 5.81
C THR A 515 -3.00 18.20 5.92
N ILE A 516 -2.14 18.28 6.94
CA ILE A 516 -1.12 17.25 7.20
C ILE A 516 -1.76 15.88 7.41
N LEU A 517 -2.86 15.84 8.19
CA LEU A 517 -3.56 14.59 8.44
C LEU A 517 -4.08 13.96 7.14
N TYR A 518 -4.76 14.73 6.28
CA TYR A 518 -5.39 14.19 5.07
C TYR A 518 -4.38 13.65 4.08
N ASP A 519 -3.25 14.35 3.89
CA ASP A 519 -2.17 13.89 3.01
C ASP A 519 -1.59 12.54 3.47
N MET A 520 -1.52 12.30 4.79
CA MET A 520 -0.90 11.09 5.34
C MET A 520 -1.90 10.01 5.78
N TYR A 521 -3.20 10.28 5.75
CA TYR A 521 -4.20 9.48 6.46
C TYR A 521 -4.22 8.00 6.02
N SER A 522 -4.16 7.76 4.71
CA SER A 522 -4.15 6.41 4.12
C SER A 522 -3.04 5.53 4.69
N TYR A 523 -1.82 6.07 4.77
CA TYR A 523 -0.62 5.38 5.26
C TYR A 523 -0.73 5.09 6.75
N VAL A 524 -1.04 6.10 7.56
CA VAL A 524 -1.11 5.96 9.03
C VAL A 524 -2.26 5.03 9.43
N TRP A 525 -3.37 5.07 8.71
CA TRP A 525 -4.49 4.16 8.88
C TRP A 525 -4.11 2.71 8.61
N ASP A 526 -3.42 2.44 7.49
CA ASP A 526 -3.03 1.09 7.09
C ASP A 526 -2.07 0.46 8.12
N ILE A 527 -1.01 1.17 8.50
CA ILE A 527 -0.06 0.65 9.49
C ILE A 527 -0.71 0.44 10.85
N LYS A 528 -1.59 1.34 11.31
CA LYS A 528 -2.34 1.15 12.57
C LYS A 528 -3.21 -0.09 12.51
N SER A 529 -3.88 -0.33 11.39
CA SER A 529 -4.78 -1.48 11.21
C SER A 529 -4.00 -2.79 11.23
N ILE A 530 -2.87 -2.84 10.53
CA ILE A 530 -1.97 -4.00 10.52
C ILE A 530 -1.38 -4.25 11.90
N MET A 531 -0.91 -3.21 12.59
CA MET A 531 -0.37 -3.36 13.95
C MET A 531 -1.43 -3.84 14.95
N SER A 532 -2.69 -3.44 14.80
CA SER A 532 -3.80 -3.96 15.61
C SER A 532 -4.01 -5.47 15.38
N MET A 533 -3.95 -5.93 14.13
CA MET A 533 -4.05 -7.36 13.81
C MET A 533 -2.86 -8.14 14.35
N VAL A 534 -1.64 -7.63 14.18
CA VAL A 534 -0.41 -8.26 14.69
C VAL A 534 -0.43 -8.36 16.22
N LYS A 535 -0.87 -7.31 16.92
CA LYS A 535 -1.08 -7.34 18.38
C LYS A 535 -2.05 -8.46 18.77
N SER A 536 -3.20 -8.53 18.11
CA SER A 536 -4.22 -9.58 18.35
C SER A 536 -3.67 -10.98 18.13
N PHE A 537 -2.84 -11.15 17.09
CA PHE A 537 -2.20 -12.42 16.76
C PHE A 537 -1.17 -12.84 17.81
N VAL A 538 -0.36 -11.92 18.32
CA VAL A 538 0.58 -12.20 19.42
C VAL A 538 -0.14 -12.59 20.71
N GLN A 539 -1.20 -11.87 21.07
CA GLN A 539 -2.05 -12.22 22.21
C GLN A 539 -2.60 -13.64 22.05
N TRP A 540 -3.15 -13.94 20.86
CA TRP A 540 -3.63 -15.28 20.54
C TRP A 540 -2.54 -16.36 20.72
N LEU A 541 -1.31 -16.13 20.24
CA LEU A 541 -0.21 -17.09 20.40
C LEU A 541 0.07 -17.45 21.87
N GLY A 542 -0.12 -16.50 22.78
CA GLY A 542 0.11 -16.64 24.22
C GLY A 542 -1.02 -17.32 25.01
N CYS A 543 -2.23 -17.41 24.45
CA CYS A 543 -3.41 -17.94 25.15
C CYS A 543 -3.83 -19.37 24.74
N ARG A 544 -3.08 -20.03 23.85
CA ARG A 544 -3.52 -21.30 23.24
C ARG A 544 -3.55 -22.45 24.24
N SER A 545 -4.64 -23.22 24.21
CA SER A 545 -4.86 -24.34 25.14
C SER A 545 -4.67 -25.72 24.52
N GLN A 546 -4.63 -25.87 23.17
CA GLN A 546 -4.66 -27.21 22.56
C GLN A 546 -3.75 -27.47 21.34
N SER A 547 -3.05 -26.48 20.74
CA SER A 547 -2.42 -26.67 19.41
C SER A 547 -1.06 -25.98 19.19
N SER A 548 -0.20 -26.62 18.39
CA SER A 548 1.08 -26.07 17.91
C SER A 548 0.88 -25.36 16.57
N ALA A 549 1.07 -24.04 16.52
CA ALA A 549 1.01 -23.31 15.26
C ALA A 549 2.12 -23.77 14.31
N GLN A 550 1.76 -23.98 13.04
CA GLN A 550 2.66 -24.24 11.94
C GLN A 550 2.81 -22.96 11.13
N PHE A 551 4.05 -22.57 10.90
CA PHE A 551 4.40 -21.44 10.07
C PHE A 551 5.19 -21.94 8.87
N LEU A 552 4.69 -21.69 7.67
CA LEU A 552 5.49 -21.91 6.47
C LEU A 552 6.56 -20.81 6.41
N SER A 553 7.82 -21.21 6.24
CA SER A 553 8.94 -20.31 5.97
C SER A 553 8.95 -20.03 4.47
N GLY A 554 8.46 -18.86 4.06
CA GLY A 554 8.72 -18.35 2.72
C GLY A 554 10.13 -17.74 2.70
N ASP A 555 11.06 -18.41 2.02
CA ASP A 555 12.38 -17.87 1.69
C ASP A 555 12.24 -16.82 0.57
N GLN A 556 11.80 -15.61 0.92
CA GLN A 556 11.76 -14.51 -0.04
C GLN A 556 12.39 -13.24 0.55
N GLU A 557 13.25 -12.59 -0.24
CA GLU A 557 14.10 -11.48 0.19
C GLU A 557 13.30 -10.18 0.45
N PRO A 558 13.47 -9.51 1.60
CA PRO A 558 12.61 -8.40 2.05
C PRO A 558 12.44 -7.21 1.08
N TRP A 559 13.46 -6.92 0.26
CA TRP A 559 13.49 -5.74 -0.62
C TRP A 559 12.78 -5.93 -1.97
N ALA A 560 12.33 -7.14 -2.31
CA ALA A 560 11.68 -7.42 -3.59
C ALA A 560 10.16 -7.10 -3.61
N PHE A 561 9.58 -6.59 -2.51
CA PHE A 561 8.12 -6.58 -2.33
C PHE A 561 7.51 -5.21 -2.00
N ARG A 562 6.35 -4.94 -2.61
CA ARG A 562 5.53 -3.73 -2.41
C ARG A 562 4.98 -3.64 -0.98
N GLY A 563 4.75 -2.42 -0.50
CA GLY A 563 4.00 -2.15 0.74
C GLY A 563 4.80 -1.83 2.00
N GLY A 564 6.13 -1.66 1.90
CA GLY A 564 6.97 -1.23 3.03
C GLY A 564 6.83 -2.10 4.28
N LEU A 565 6.98 -1.50 5.46
CA LEU A 565 6.91 -2.18 6.76
C LEU A 565 5.55 -2.85 7.02
N ALA A 566 4.46 -2.18 6.65
CA ALA A 566 3.11 -2.72 6.69
C ALA A 566 2.99 -4.04 5.91
N GLY A 567 3.50 -4.07 4.69
CA GLY A 567 3.54 -5.26 3.85
C GLY A 567 4.38 -6.39 4.45
N GLU A 568 5.47 -6.09 5.17
CA GLU A 568 6.28 -7.11 5.86
C GLU A 568 5.51 -7.78 7.00
N PHE A 569 4.82 -6.99 7.84
CA PHE A 569 3.96 -7.53 8.89
C PHE A 569 2.81 -8.37 8.33
N GLN A 570 2.19 -7.91 7.25
CA GLN A 570 1.12 -8.64 6.58
C GLN A 570 1.59 -10.02 6.10
N ARG A 571 2.77 -10.13 5.48
CA ARG A 571 3.33 -11.43 5.02
C ARG A 571 3.66 -12.38 6.17
N LEU A 572 3.97 -11.83 7.34
CA LEU A 572 4.24 -12.64 8.52
C LEU A 572 2.96 -13.19 9.16
N LEU A 573 1.77 -12.78 8.72
CA LEU A 573 0.50 -13.41 9.06
C LEU A 573 0.22 -14.59 8.11
N PRO A 574 -0.29 -15.74 8.60
CA PRO A 574 -0.52 -16.94 7.80
C PRO A 574 -1.84 -16.87 7.00
N ILE A 575 -1.88 -16.07 5.93
CA ILE A 575 -3.09 -15.74 5.15
C ILE A 575 -2.82 -15.51 3.66
N GLU A 576 -1.91 -16.30 3.09
CA GLU A 576 -1.47 -16.19 1.68
C GLU A 576 -2.62 -16.20 0.66
N GLY A 577 -3.74 -16.89 0.95
CA GLY A 577 -4.92 -16.94 0.09
C GLY A 577 -5.94 -15.81 0.27
N ALA A 578 -5.69 -14.83 1.15
CA ALA A 578 -6.67 -13.85 1.62
C ALA A 578 -6.21 -12.39 1.52
N ASN A 579 -5.41 -12.05 0.49
CA ASN A 579 -4.85 -10.71 0.30
C ASN A 579 -5.91 -9.61 0.14
N ASP A 580 -7.11 -9.93 -0.36
CA ASP A 580 -8.26 -9.03 -0.48
C ASP A 580 -8.76 -8.43 0.85
N LEU A 581 -8.45 -9.08 1.98
CA LEU A 581 -8.75 -8.56 3.31
C LEU A 581 -7.89 -7.34 3.67
N PHE A 582 -6.77 -7.13 2.96
CA PHE A 582 -5.82 -6.03 3.18
C PHE A 582 -5.95 -4.91 2.15
N PHE A 583 -6.82 -5.06 1.16
CA PHE A 583 -7.13 -4.00 0.20
C PHE A 583 -8.43 -3.32 0.62
N GLN A 584 -8.31 -2.14 1.22
CA GLN A 584 -9.40 -1.19 1.35
C GLN A 584 -8.94 0.25 1.19
N PRO A 585 -9.76 1.10 0.55
CA PRO A 585 -9.57 2.53 0.65
C PRO A 585 -9.80 2.94 2.12
N PRO A 586 -8.99 3.86 2.66
CA PRO A 586 -9.26 4.42 3.98
C PRO A 586 -10.66 5.07 4.01
N PRO A 587 -11.27 5.21 5.20
CA PRO A 587 -12.52 5.94 5.35
C PRO A 587 -12.45 7.33 4.68
N LEU A 588 -13.49 7.71 3.93
CA LEU A 588 -13.58 9.01 3.25
C LEU A 588 -13.48 10.20 4.21
N THR A 589 -13.82 9.98 5.48
CA THR A 589 -13.66 10.94 6.57
C THR A 589 -12.81 10.30 7.67
N PRO A 590 -11.74 10.98 8.14
CA PRO A 590 -10.94 10.49 9.25
C PRO A 590 -11.79 10.25 10.48
N THR A 591 -11.63 9.07 11.07
CA THR A 591 -12.31 8.69 12.31
C THR A 591 -11.26 8.56 13.41
N SER A 592 -11.54 9.16 14.57
CA SER A 592 -10.72 8.99 15.77
C SER A 592 -11.17 7.79 16.62
N LYS A 593 -12.25 7.11 16.21
CA LYS A 593 -12.81 5.97 16.96
C LYS A 593 -11.89 4.76 16.84
N ILE A 594 -11.39 4.31 17.99
CA ILE A 594 -10.49 3.16 18.07
C ILE A 594 -11.33 1.90 18.31
N TYR A 595 -11.01 0.87 17.54
CA TYR A 595 -11.49 -0.48 17.79
C TYR A 595 -10.30 -1.38 18.09
N THR A 596 -10.43 -2.19 19.15
CA THR A 596 -9.43 -3.18 19.55
C THR A 596 -9.99 -4.57 19.29
N ILE A 597 -9.19 -5.39 18.60
CA ILE A 597 -9.47 -6.82 18.44
C ILE A 597 -8.62 -7.55 19.48
N ARG A 598 -9.22 -8.52 20.19
CA ARG A 598 -8.49 -9.36 21.14
C ARG A 598 -9.12 -10.75 21.27
N PRO A 599 -8.39 -11.74 21.79
CA PRO A 599 -8.98 -13.03 22.15
C PRO A 599 -10.16 -12.89 23.13
N TYR A 600 -11.12 -13.80 22.98
CA TYR A 600 -12.28 -13.95 23.86
C TYR A 600 -11.89 -14.47 25.25
N PHE A 601 -12.52 -13.92 26.29
CA PHE A 601 -12.48 -14.45 27.65
C PHE A 601 -13.88 -14.85 28.13
N PRO A 602 -14.03 -15.81 29.06
CA PRO A 602 -15.34 -16.24 29.56
C PRO A 602 -16.23 -15.12 30.13
N LYS A 603 -15.64 -14.02 30.64
CA LYS A 603 -16.38 -12.84 31.11
C LYS A 603 -17.12 -12.09 29.99
N ASP A 604 -16.74 -12.31 28.74
CA ASP A 604 -17.26 -11.62 27.57
C ASP A 604 -18.57 -12.27 27.05
N GLU A 605 -18.92 -13.47 27.53
CA GLU A 605 -20.06 -14.29 27.05
C GLU A 605 -21.36 -13.50 26.99
N ALA A 606 -21.70 -12.81 28.09
CA ALA A 606 -22.94 -12.05 28.19
C ALA A 606 -23.03 -10.92 27.13
N SER A 607 -21.90 -10.29 26.81
CA SER A 607 -21.84 -9.23 25.80
C SER A 607 -21.95 -9.80 24.39
N VAL A 608 -21.33 -10.96 24.12
CA VAL A 608 -21.46 -11.67 22.84
C VAL A 608 -22.92 -12.12 22.63
N TYR A 609 -23.56 -12.65 23.67
CA TYR A 609 -24.97 -13.08 23.62
C TYR A 609 -25.92 -11.90 23.40
N LYS A 610 -25.61 -10.73 23.98
CA LYS A 610 -26.36 -9.49 23.74
C LYS A 610 -26.30 -9.09 22.26
N ILE A 611 -25.11 -9.02 21.67
CA ILE A 611 -24.94 -8.66 20.25
C ILE A 611 -25.65 -9.69 19.36
N CYS A 612 -25.44 -10.98 19.63
CA CYS A 612 -26.05 -12.06 18.84
C CYS A 612 -27.58 -11.94 18.79
N ARG A 613 -28.20 -11.49 19.89
CA ARG A 613 -29.65 -11.26 19.97
C ARG A 613 -30.09 -9.99 19.24
N GLU A 614 -29.37 -8.88 19.43
CA GLU A 614 -29.65 -7.61 18.76
C GLU A 614 -29.53 -7.72 17.23
N MET A 615 -28.63 -8.57 16.74
CA MET A 615 -28.44 -8.79 15.31
C MET A 615 -29.40 -9.83 14.70
N TYR A 616 -30.10 -10.59 15.55
CA TYR A 616 -31.11 -11.57 15.14
C TYR A 616 -32.51 -10.96 15.02
N ASP A 617 -32.78 -9.87 15.74
CA ASP A 617 -34.11 -9.25 15.91
C ASP A 617 -34.18 -7.89 15.19
N ASP A 618 -34.36 -7.91 13.86
CA ASP A 618 -34.54 -6.69 13.05
C ASP A 618 -36.01 -6.24 12.94
N GLU A 619 -36.96 -6.99 13.49
CA GLU A 619 -38.40 -6.74 13.37
C GLU A 619 -39.10 -6.70 14.74
N THR A 620 -39.04 -5.54 15.40
CA THR A 620 -39.97 -4.90 16.37
C THR A 620 -40.88 -5.67 17.36
N ASP A 621 -40.98 -6.98 17.39
CA ASP A 621 -41.81 -7.76 18.32
C ASP A 621 -40.92 -8.72 19.12
N GLN A 622 -40.43 -8.29 20.30
CA GLN A 622 -39.48 -9.03 21.14
C GLN A 622 -40.08 -10.34 21.72
N PRO A 623 -39.82 -11.54 21.14
CA PRO A 623 -40.41 -12.80 21.59
C PRO A 623 -39.56 -13.49 22.68
N PHE A 624 -38.33 -13.01 22.93
CA PHE A 624 -37.31 -13.73 23.71
C PHE A 624 -37.04 -13.16 25.11
N HIS A 625 -37.87 -12.25 25.64
CA HIS A 625 -37.65 -11.63 26.97
C HIS A 625 -37.56 -12.63 28.13
N SER A 626 -38.27 -13.75 28.04
CA SER A 626 -38.29 -14.79 29.07
C SER A 626 -37.01 -15.63 29.10
N GLN A 627 -36.25 -15.69 27.98
CA GLN A 627 -35.04 -16.49 27.84
C GLN A 627 -33.97 -15.72 27.04
N PRO A 628 -33.25 -14.79 27.69
CA PRO A 628 -32.30 -13.91 27.02
C PRO A 628 -31.15 -14.67 26.32
N ASP A 629 -30.73 -15.82 26.87
CA ASP A 629 -29.54 -16.53 26.40
C ASP A 629 -29.81 -17.49 25.25
N LEU A 630 -31.08 -17.77 24.93
CA LEU A 630 -31.49 -18.84 24.01
C LEU A 630 -30.86 -18.71 22.62
N ILE A 631 -30.84 -17.49 22.07
CA ILE A 631 -30.23 -17.20 20.75
C ILE A 631 -28.72 -17.42 20.79
N GLY A 632 -28.07 -16.90 21.83
CA GLY A 632 -26.62 -17.05 22.04
C GLY A 632 -26.23 -18.53 22.17
N ASP A 633 -26.95 -19.28 23.00
CA ASP A 633 -26.75 -20.71 23.22
C ASP A 633 -26.90 -21.52 21.93
N LYS A 634 -27.88 -21.18 21.09
CA LYS A 634 -28.11 -21.87 19.81
C LYS A 634 -27.03 -21.56 18.78
N LEU A 635 -26.66 -20.28 18.65
CA LEU A 635 -25.84 -19.83 17.52
C LEU A 635 -24.35 -19.90 17.82
N VAL A 636 -23.91 -19.51 19.01
CA VAL A 636 -22.49 -19.24 19.31
C VAL A 636 -21.98 -19.94 20.58
N GLY A 637 -22.83 -20.29 21.54
CA GLY A 637 -22.44 -20.84 22.84
C GLY A 637 -21.57 -22.10 22.76
N GLY A 638 -21.86 -22.99 21.81
CA GLY A 638 -21.05 -24.19 21.57
C GLY A 638 -19.61 -23.86 21.12
N LEU A 639 -19.44 -22.85 20.26
CA LEU A 639 -18.11 -22.38 19.83
C LEU A 639 -17.36 -21.73 20.99
N LEU A 640 -18.03 -20.86 21.76
CA LEU A 640 -17.43 -20.19 22.93
C LEU A 640 -16.97 -21.20 23.99
N SER A 641 -17.75 -22.26 24.23
CA SER A 641 -17.46 -23.24 25.27
C SER A 641 -16.44 -24.30 24.85
N LEU A 642 -16.50 -24.77 23.60
CA LEU A 642 -15.73 -25.93 23.14
C LEU A 642 -14.53 -25.56 22.23
N SER A 643 -14.50 -24.33 21.72
CA SER A 643 -13.49 -23.80 20.79
C SER A 643 -13.04 -22.37 21.13
N PRO A 644 -12.78 -22.02 22.41
CA PRO A 644 -12.45 -20.64 22.80
C PRO A 644 -11.15 -20.13 22.17
N ASP A 645 -10.21 -21.03 21.85
CA ASP A 645 -8.92 -20.72 21.21
C ASP A 645 -9.07 -20.02 19.83
N TYR A 646 -10.25 -20.06 19.22
CA TYR A 646 -10.54 -19.48 17.91
C TYR A 646 -11.67 -18.44 17.99
N CYS A 647 -11.81 -17.82 19.15
CA CYS A 647 -12.82 -16.80 19.43
C CYS A 647 -12.15 -15.45 19.69
N PHE A 648 -12.57 -14.43 18.96
CA PHE A 648 -12.11 -13.05 19.06
C PHE A 648 -13.31 -12.14 19.32
N VAL A 649 -13.07 -11.08 20.08
CA VAL A 649 -14.03 -10.01 20.31
C VAL A 649 -13.47 -8.69 19.82
N LEU A 650 -14.40 -7.82 19.42
CA LEU A 650 -14.12 -6.44 19.07
C LEU A 650 -14.65 -5.55 20.19
N GLU A 651 -13.81 -4.64 20.69
CA GLU A 651 -14.20 -3.68 21.71
C GLU A 651 -13.92 -2.24 21.28
N ASP A 652 -14.87 -1.35 21.60
CA ASP A 652 -14.71 0.11 21.57
C ASP A 652 -14.75 0.67 23.00
N GLU A 653 -14.73 2.01 23.15
CA GLU A 653 -14.77 2.67 24.47
C GLU A 653 -16.03 2.34 25.29
N ASP A 654 -17.11 1.86 24.66
CA ASP A 654 -18.37 1.49 25.31
C ASP A 654 -18.47 -0.03 25.58
N GLY A 655 -17.43 -0.80 25.27
CA GLY A 655 -17.34 -2.24 25.48
C GLY A 655 -17.41 -3.06 24.19
N ILE A 656 -17.79 -4.33 24.31
CA ILE A 656 -17.78 -5.25 23.18
C ILE A 656 -18.85 -4.84 22.15
N CYS A 657 -18.43 -4.76 20.90
CA CYS A 657 -19.25 -4.32 19.76
C CYS A 657 -19.20 -5.27 18.56
N GLY A 658 -18.51 -6.40 18.65
CA GLY A 658 -18.51 -7.46 17.65
C GLY A 658 -17.82 -8.73 18.12
N TYR A 659 -18.02 -9.83 17.41
CA TYR A 659 -17.36 -11.11 17.68
C TYR A 659 -17.01 -11.85 16.38
N ALA A 660 -15.93 -12.62 16.40
CA ALA A 660 -15.53 -13.55 15.33
C ALA A 660 -15.09 -14.89 15.96
N LEU A 661 -15.82 -15.96 15.68
CA LEU A 661 -15.70 -17.25 16.32
C LEU A 661 -15.47 -18.33 15.28
N GLY A 662 -14.73 -19.38 15.64
CA GLY A 662 -14.58 -20.53 14.76
C GLY A 662 -14.09 -21.80 15.44
N THR A 663 -13.88 -22.82 14.61
CA THR A 663 -13.22 -24.08 14.96
C THR A 663 -12.37 -24.53 13.78
N VAL A 664 -11.20 -25.12 14.03
CA VAL A 664 -10.29 -25.60 12.99
C VAL A 664 -10.90 -26.72 12.17
N ASP A 665 -11.55 -27.66 12.84
CA ASP A 665 -12.24 -28.80 12.22
C ASP A 665 -13.60 -28.99 12.88
N VAL A 666 -14.64 -28.93 12.06
CA VAL A 666 -16.02 -29.09 12.49
C VAL A 666 -16.33 -30.54 12.91
N THR A 667 -15.60 -31.53 12.41
CA THR A 667 -15.89 -32.96 12.67
C THR A 667 -15.62 -33.36 14.14
N PRO A 668 -14.43 -33.08 14.73
CA PRO A 668 -14.21 -33.25 16.16
C PRO A 668 -15.11 -32.34 17.00
N PHE A 669 -15.40 -31.13 16.52
CA PHE A 669 -16.24 -30.17 17.22
C PHE A 669 -17.68 -30.69 17.38
N ILE A 670 -18.32 -31.18 16.32
CA ILE A 670 -19.67 -31.77 16.37
C ILE A 670 -19.70 -32.96 17.34
N LYS A 671 -18.66 -33.81 17.36
CA LYS A 671 -18.55 -34.91 18.32
C LYS A 671 -18.51 -34.39 19.76
N LYS A 672 -17.73 -33.35 20.06
CA LYS A 672 -17.70 -32.69 21.37
C LYS A 672 -19.06 -32.07 21.72
N CYS A 673 -19.74 -31.43 20.77
CA CYS A 673 -21.08 -30.89 20.95
C CYS A 673 -22.10 -31.97 21.36
N LYS A 674 -22.12 -33.11 20.66
CA LYS A 674 -23.03 -34.23 20.96
C LYS A 674 -22.80 -34.83 22.34
N ILE A 675 -21.56 -34.82 22.83
CA ILE A 675 -21.19 -35.43 24.13
C ILE A 675 -21.39 -34.46 25.30
N ALA A 676 -21.09 -33.17 25.14
CA ALA A 676 -21.05 -32.21 26.25
C ALA A 676 -22.07 -31.07 26.12
N TRP A 677 -22.18 -30.43 24.94
CA TRP A 677 -23.00 -29.23 24.78
C TRP A 677 -24.50 -29.53 24.67
N ILE A 678 -24.87 -30.48 23.80
CA ILE A 678 -26.27 -30.84 23.56
C ILE A 678 -26.95 -31.39 24.83
N PRO A 679 -26.35 -32.33 25.59
CA PRO A 679 -26.96 -32.78 26.84
C PRO A 679 -27.16 -31.65 27.86
N PHE A 680 -26.20 -30.73 27.97
CA PHE A 680 -26.31 -29.56 28.85
C PHE A 680 -27.44 -28.61 28.41
N MET A 681 -27.61 -28.39 27.10
CA MET A 681 -28.72 -27.60 26.56
C MET A 681 -30.08 -28.27 26.74
N GLN A 682 -30.15 -29.60 26.63
CA GLN A 682 -31.38 -30.37 26.85
C GLN A 682 -31.83 -30.32 28.33
N GLU A 683 -30.89 -30.18 29.27
CA GLU A 683 -31.18 -29.94 30.69
C GLU A 683 -31.66 -28.50 30.92
N LYS A 684 -31.01 -27.52 30.28
CA LYS A 684 -31.37 -26.09 30.38
C LYS A 684 -32.73 -25.77 29.74
N TYR A 685 -33.06 -26.40 28.61
CA TYR A 685 -34.26 -26.12 27.81
C TYR A 685 -35.12 -27.38 27.63
N SER A 686 -36.26 -27.42 28.34
CA SER A 686 -37.21 -28.53 28.25
C SER A 686 -37.84 -28.65 26.86
N LYS A 687 -38.11 -29.88 26.43
CA LYS A 687 -38.73 -30.16 25.12
C LYS A 687 -40.16 -29.57 25.05
N PRO A 688 -40.47 -28.71 24.07
CA PRO A 688 -41.82 -28.15 23.90
C PRO A 688 -42.85 -29.24 23.54
N SER A 689 -44.12 -29.06 23.94
CA SER A 689 -45.21 -29.98 23.59
C SER A 689 -45.69 -29.76 22.15
N SER A 690 -45.84 -30.84 21.38
CA SER A 690 -46.12 -30.84 19.93
C SER A 690 -47.54 -30.43 19.50
N ASP A 691 -48.41 -30.02 20.42
CA ASP A 691 -49.85 -29.90 20.17
C ASP A 691 -50.32 -28.47 19.80
N LYS A 692 -49.40 -27.50 19.63
CA LYS A 692 -49.70 -26.11 19.23
C LYS A 692 -48.69 -25.60 18.20
N GLU A 693 -49.07 -24.57 17.43
CA GLU A 693 -48.10 -23.79 16.64
C GLU A 693 -47.01 -23.26 17.58
N LEU A 694 -45.79 -23.78 17.40
CA LEU A 694 -44.64 -23.45 18.23
C LEU A 694 -44.21 -22.00 17.93
N SER A 695 -44.00 -21.22 18.99
CA SER A 695 -43.31 -19.93 18.89
C SER A 695 -41.89 -20.10 18.35
N GLU A 696 -41.28 -19.04 17.82
CA GLU A 696 -39.90 -19.09 17.34
C GLU A 696 -38.91 -19.53 18.44
N ALA A 697 -39.15 -19.14 19.70
CA ALA A 697 -38.38 -19.61 20.85
C ALA A 697 -38.53 -21.12 21.07
N GLU A 698 -39.75 -21.65 21.00
CA GLU A 698 -39.99 -23.08 21.17
C GLU A 698 -39.40 -23.90 20.00
N LYS A 699 -39.39 -23.38 18.77
CA LYS A 699 -38.69 -24.01 17.62
C LYS A 699 -37.19 -24.11 17.87
N ILE A 700 -36.57 -23.06 18.40
CA ILE A 700 -35.15 -23.09 18.76
C ILE A 700 -34.88 -24.09 19.89
N MET A 701 -35.74 -24.12 20.92
CA MET A 701 -35.62 -25.11 22.00
C MET A 701 -35.74 -26.54 21.48
N LEU A 702 -36.71 -26.81 20.59
CA LEU A 702 -36.89 -28.12 19.97
C LEU A 702 -35.65 -28.57 19.19
N SER A 703 -34.96 -27.64 18.52
CA SER A 703 -33.77 -27.95 17.73
C SER A 703 -32.57 -28.47 18.53
N PHE A 704 -32.55 -28.36 19.87
CA PHE A 704 -31.56 -29.02 20.73
C PHE A 704 -31.88 -30.50 20.99
N HIS A 705 -33.12 -30.92 20.72
CA HIS A 705 -33.62 -32.29 20.90
C HIS A 705 -33.71 -33.08 19.58
N GLU A 706 -33.43 -32.43 18.45
CA GLU A 706 -33.42 -33.04 17.11
C GLU A 706 -32.00 -33.48 16.70
N GLU A 707 -31.92 -34.47 15.80
CA GLU A 707 -30.64 -34.91 15.25
C GLU A 707 -30.08 -33.86 14.27
N GLN A 708 -28.83 -33.49 14.49
CA GLN A 708 -28.14 -32.52 13.66
C GLN A 708 -27.67 -33.16 12.34
N GLU A 709 -28.03 -32.55 11.21
CA GLU A 709 -27.58 -32.99 9.88
C GLU A 709 -26.06 -32.93 9.75
N VAL A 710 -25.48 -33.92 9.05
CA VAL A 710 -24.02 -34.07 8.90
C VAL A 710 -23.63 -33.64 7.49
N LEU A 711 -22.68 -32.70 7.39
CA LEU A 711 -22.15 -32.23 6.12
C LEU A 711 -21.29 -33.31 5.42
N PRO A 712 -21.26 -33.37 4.08
CA PRO A 712 -20.46 -34.36 3.34
C PRO A 712 -18.95 -34.28 3.65
N GLU A 713 -18.30 -35.44 3.84
CA GLU A 713 -16.85 -35.50 4.15
C GLU A 713 -15.98 -34.90 3.04
N THR A 714 -16.39 -35.03 1.78
CA THR A 714 -15.69 -34.46 0.62
C THR A 714 -15.68 -32.93 0.65
N PHE A 715 -16.72 -32.31 1.21
CA PHE A 715 -16.79 -30.88 1.42
C PHE A 715 -15.86 -30.44 2.57
N LEU A 716 -15.94 -31.15 3.70
CA LEU A 716 -15.13 -30.87 4.89
C LEU A 716 -13.62 -31.08 4.65
N ALA A 717 -13.22 -31.89 3.68
CA ALA A 717 -11.83 -32.03 3.27
C ALA A 717 -11.22 -30.72 2.72
N ASN A 718 -12.05 -29.88 2.07
CA ASN A 718 -11.64 -28.60 1.51
C ASN A 718 -11.93 -27.42 2.46
N PHE A 719 -13.05 -27.46 3.17
CA PHE A 719 -13.49 -26.42 4.11
C PHE A 719 -13.78 -27.03 5.49
N PRO A 720 -12.75 -27.41 6.27
CA PRO A 720 -12.95 -28.04 7.57
C PRO A 720 -13.44 -27.08 8.65
N SER A 721 -13.16 -25.78 8.52
CA SER A 721 -13.40 -24.81 9.61
C SER A 721 -14.77 -24.15 9.52
N LEU A 722 -15.58 -24.27 10.58
CA LEU A 722 -16.81 -23.48 10.72
C LEU A 722 -16.47 -22.12 11.33
N ILE A 723 -16.98 -21.03 10.74
CA ILE A 723 -16.80 -19.67 11.24
C ILE A 723 -18.15 -18.95 11.43
N LYS A 724 -18.20 -18.07 12.44
CA LYS A 724 -19.33 -17.15 12.71
C LYS A 724 -18.82 -15.80 13.18
N MET A 725 -19.24 -14.74 12.51
CA MET A 725 -18.86 -13.37 12.81
C MET A 725 -20.08 -12.45 12.71
N ASP A 726 -20.20 -11.51 13.64
CA ASP A 726 -21.17 -10.41 13.55
C ASP A 726 -20.61 -9.15 14.23
N ILE A 727 -21.03 -7.99 13.74
CA ILE A 727 -20.58 -6.68 14.21
C ILE A 727 -21.81 -5.81 14.40
N HIS A 728 -21.89 -5.18 15.56
CA HIS A 728 -23.00 -4.33 15.91
C HIS A 728 -23.10 -3.15 14.93
N LYS A 729 -24.33 -2.80 14.52
CA LYS A 729 -24.67 -1.71 13.59
C LYS A 729 -24.08 -0.32 13.93
N LYS A 730 -23.58 -0.13 15.16
CA LYS A 730 -22.93 1.12 15.61
C LYS A 730 -21.52 1.28 15.04
N VAL A 731 -20.93 0.19 14.55
CA VAL A 731 -19.61 0.19 13.92
C VAL A 731 -19.81 0.51 12.44
N THR A 732 -19.43 1.72 12.05
CA THR A 732 -19.55 2.22 10.67
C THR A 732 -18.31 1.93 9.81
N ASP A 733 -17.22 1.51 10.45
CA ASP A 733 -15.94 1.25 9.79
C ASP A 733 -15.91 -0.16 9.19
N PRO A 734 -15.95 -0.30 7.85
CA PRO A 734 -15.97 -1.60 7.20
C PRO A 734 -14.63 -2.34 7.30
N SER A 735 -13.52 -1.65 7.59
CA SER A 735 -12.18 -2.26 7.65
C SER A 735 -12.05 -3.18 8.85
N VAL A 736 -12.74 -2.87 9.94
CA VAL A 736 -12.74 -3.64 11.17
C VAL A 736 -13.23 -5.06 10.94
N ALA A 737 -14.27 -5.24 10.12
CA ALA A 737 -14.80 -6.55 9.76
C ALA A 737 -13.77 -7.42 9.05
N LYS A 738 -13.01 -6.83 8.12
CA LYS A 738 -11.92 -7.51 7.42
C LYS A 738 -10.78 -7.86 8.36
N SER A 739 -10.39 -6.95 9.26
CA SER A 739 -9.34 -7.22 10.26
C SER A 739 -9.73 -8.34 11.23
N MET A 740 -10.99 -8.39 11.67
CA MET A 740 -11.49 -9.50 12.49
C MET A 740 -11.46 -10.83 11.75
N MET A 741 -11.94 -10.83 10.50
CA MET A 741 -11.87 -12.01 9.63
C MET A 741 -10.42 -12.45 9.44
N ALA A 742 -9.50 -11.53 9.15
CA ALA A 742 -8.08 -11.83 8.98
C ALA A 742 -7.46 -12.45 10.24
N CYS A 743 -7.79 -11.95 11.44
CA CYS A 743 -7.33 -12.54 12.70
C CYS A 743 -7.84 -13.97 12.88
N LEU A 744 -9.14 -14.20 12.64
CA LEU A 744 -9.74 -15.53 12.74
C LEU A 744 -9.12 -16.50 11.72
N LEU A 745 -9.06 -16.13 10.45
CA LEU A 745 -8.49 -16.95 9.39
C LEU A 745 -6.99 -17.26 9.62
N SER A 746 -6.22 -16.27 10.10
CA SER A 746 -4.83 -16.47 10.50
C SER A 746 -4.71 -17.54 11.59
N SER A 747 -5.56 -17.49 12.62
CA SER A 747 -5.54 -18.47 13.72
C SER A 747 -5.90 -19.88 13.26
N LEU A 748 -6.83 -20.01 12.31
CA LEU A 748 -7.27 -21.30 11.75
C LEU A 748 -6.19 -21.90 10.83
N LYS A 749 -5.62 -21.09 9.93
CA LYS A 749 -4.55 -21.50 9.00
C LYS A 749 -3.28 -21.91 9.76
N ALA A 750 -2.91 -21.14 10.78
CA ALA A 750 -1.80 -21.48 11.67
C ALA A 750 -1.95 -22.87 12.32
N ASN A 751 -3.18 -23.40 12.44
CA ASN A 751 -3.45 -24.72 13.00
C ASN A 751 -3.84 -25.77 11.95
N GLY A 752 -3.47 -25.53 10.69
CA GLY A 752 -3.56 -26.52 9.61
C GLY A 752 -4.89 -26.55 8.87
N SER A 753 -5.79 -25.58 9.10
CA SER A 753 -6.99 -25.47 8.27
C SER A 753 -6.66 -25.08 6.83
N ARG A 754 -7.40 -25.66 5.88
CA ARG A 754 -7.26 -25.41 4.44
C ARG A 754 -8.34 -24.47 3.89
N GLY A 755 -9.43 -24.29 4.63
CA GLY A 755 -10.57 -23.48 4.23
C GLY A 755 -11.59 -23.35 5.34
N ALA A 756 -12.36 -22.28 5.28
CA ALA A 756 -13.43 -21.96 6.22
C ALA A 756 -14.79 -21.86 5.51
N PHE A 757 -15.86 -22.16 6.24
CA PHE A 757 -17.23 -21.99 5.76
C PHE A 757 -18.15 -21.42 6.84
N CYS A 758 -19.24 -20.79 6.41
CA CYS A 758 -20.32 -20.35 7.27
C CYS A 758 -21.69 -20.77 6.70
N GLU A 759 -22.64 -20.92 7.61
CA GLU A 759 -24.02 -21.30 7.33
C GLU A 759 -24.92 -20.09 7.50
N VAL A 760 -25.65 -19.74 6.44
CA VAL A 760 -26.47 -18.54 6.34
C VAL A 760 -27.90 -18.89 5.93
N ARG A 761 -28.90 -18.23 6.53
CA ARG A 761 -30.30 -18.38 6.12
C ARG A 761 -30.52 -17.72 4.74
N PRO A 762 -31.21 -18.37 3.79
CA PRO A 762 -31.47 -17.81 2.46
C PRO A 762 -32.16 -16.43 2.48
N ASP A 763 -33.01 -16.20 3.49
CA ASP A 763 -33.79 -14.97 3.63
C ASP A 763 -32.97 -13.81 4.24
N ASP A 764 -31.83 -14.10 4.87
CA ASP A 764 -30.96 -13.10 5.49
C ASP A 764 -29.97 -12.51 4.46
N LYS A 765 -30.50 -11.63 3.61
CA LYS A 765 -29.71 -10.94 2.57
C LYS A 765 -28.57 -10.11 3.17
N ARG A 766 -28.77 -9.55 4.38
CA ARG A 766 -27.77 -8.72 5.07
C ARG A 766 -26.51 -9.52 5.35
N ILE A 767 -26.65 -10.72 5.92
CA ILE A 767 -25.49 -11.54 6.29
C ILE A 767 -24.83 -12.19 5.05
N LEU A 768 -25.61 -12.50 4.00
CA LEU A 768 -25.07 -12.94 2.70
C LEU A 768 -24.16 -11.87 2.08
N GLU A 769 -24.63 -10.62 2.00
CA GLU A 769 -23.83 -9.50 1.51
C GLU A 769 -22.60 -9.23 2.39
N PHE A 770 -22.74 -9.37 3.71
CA PHE A 770 -21.64 -9.18 4.66
C PHE A 770 -20.50 -10.17 4.41
N TYR A 771 -20.77 -11.48 4.36
CA TYR A 771 -19.74 -12.48 4.08
C TYR A 771 -19.21 -12.39 2.65
N SER A 772 -20.05 -12.02 1.67
CA SER A 772 -19.59 -11.80 0.30
C SER A 772 -18.58 -10.65 0.19
N LYS A 773 -18.80 -9.54 0.92
CA LYS A 773 -17.83 -8.42 1.02
C LYS A 773 -16.53 -8.82 1.72
N LEU A 774 -16.57 -9.87 2.54
CA LEU A 774 -15.42 -10.51 3.18
C LEU A 774 -14.85 -11.63 2.31
N GLY A 775 -15.22 -11.69 1.03
CA GLY A 775 -14.72 -12.60 -0.01
C GLY A 775 -15.07 -14.08 0.21
N CYS A 776 -16.12 -14.37 0.98
CA CYS A 776 -16.73 -15.70 0.96
C CYS A 776 -17.59 -15.84 -0.31
N PHE A 777 -17.60 -17.03 -0.90
CA PHE A 777 -18.38 -17.34 -2.09
C PHE A 777 -19.37 -18.47 -1.83
N GLU A 778 -20.50 -18.46 -2.53
CA GLU A 778 -21.50 -19.53 -2.43
C GLU A 778 -20.95 -20.84 -3.01
N ILE A 779 -21.06 -21.92 -2.24
CA ILE A 779 -20.66 -23.24 -2.68
C ILE A 779 -21.88 -23.93 -3.31
N ALA A 780 -21.71 -24.47 -4.51
CA ALA A 780 -22.78 -25.17 -5.21
C ALA A 780 -23.39 -26.28 -4.34
N LYS A 781 -24.72 -26.30 -4.22
CA LYS A 781 -25.45 -27.32 -3.44
C LYS A 781 -25.13 -28.71 -3.99
N MET A 782 -24.45 -29.53 -3.19
CA MET A 782 -24.24 -30.95 -3.47
C MET A 782 -25.31 -31.79 -2.77
N GLU A 783 -25.46 -33.04 -3.23
CA GLU A 783 -26.34 -34.01 -2.59
C GLU A 783 -25.90 -34.23 -1.13
N GLY A 784 -26.82 -34.06 -0.17
CA GLY A 784 -26.54 -34.13 1.28
C GLY A 784 -26.37 -32.79 1.99
N PHE A 785 -26.55 -31.65 1.33
CA PHE A 785 -26.58 -30.33 1.99
C PHE A 785 -27.96 -30.02 2.60
N PRO A 786 -28.01 -29.30 3.73
CA PRO A 786 -29.27 -28.82 4.32
C PRO A 786 -30.08 -28.00 3.31
N LYS A 787 -31.40 -28.28 3.21
CA LYS A 787 -32.26 -27.60 2.22
C LYS A 787 -32.53 -26.14 2.58
N ASP A 788 -32.46 -25.82 3.87
CA ASP A 788 -32.92 -24.55 4.45
C ASP A 788 -31.78 -23.54 4.69
N VAL A 789 -30.57 -23.83 4.21
CA VAL A 789 -29.36 -23.05 4.49
C VAL A 789 -28.52 -22.86 3.23
N VAL A 790 -27.87 -21.71 3.10
CA VAL A 790 -26.84 -21.40 2.12
C VAL A 790 -25.48 -21.53 2.78
N ILE A 791 -24.55 -22.24 2.12
CA ILE A 791 -23.18 -22.41 2.62
C ILE A 791 -22.24 -21.54 1.81
N LEU A 792 -21.56 -20.63 2.50
CA LEU A 792 -20.52 -19.80 1.91
C LEU A 792 -19.15 -20.31 2.36
N GLY A 793 -18.22 -20.45 1.41
CA GLY A 793 -16.87 -20.94 1.63
C GLY A 793 -15.80 -19.88 1.36
N ARG A 794 -14.62 -20.08 1.95
CA ARG A 794 -13.42 -19.27 1.70
C ARG A 794 -12.16 -20.11 1.89
N SER A 795 -11.22 -20.04 0.95
CA SER A 795 -9.91 -20.69 1.05
C SER A 795 -8.96 -19.91 1.96
N LEU A 796 -8.01 -20.63 2.58
CA LEU A 796 -7.00 -20.08 3.51
C LEU A 796 -5.59 -20.12 2.96
#